data_AF-A0A956KMI5-F1
#
_entry.id   AF-A0A956KMI5-F1
#
_cell.length_a   1.000
_cell.length_b   1.000
_cell.length_c   1.000
_cell.angle_alpha   90.00
_cell.angle_beta   90.00
_cell.angle_gamma   90.00
#
_symmetry.space_group_name_H-M   'P 1'
#
loop_
_entity.id
_entity.type
_entity.pdbx_description
1 polymer ?
#
loop_
_entity_poly.entity_id
_entity_poly.type
_entity_poly.pdbx_seq_one_letter_code
_entity_poly.pdbx_strand_id
1 'polypeptide(L)'
;MVVESIHVATFNLLFDFHETSRIYSERRLPAALALLREREADLIALQEVTPASLAAILAEPWIRARYCVSSGPAGEGVDPYGVVLLSRWPLTLVEHRFSAHKALLLARLEGAERPLICAVVHLTSNSQAEAGARRAEQLAALGCCLESLAGAGEAEVLVLGDFNFGDGDDAVAENQQLAALGLIDVWQRLRPHEPGFTFDPLQNPLAAVMSRRGLAARYDRVLVRGRLDPIDVGRFADRPFARDGDEERYASDHFGVGALLEFGSVAAARIEIGDAPVHTSALVLLPPLQCWPAIQEIRREHDPSFVRWMPHVNLIYGFVPESRFAEAAEAIAVVLRDHPPFTLRLGELRRFDHRGSTTVWCALESEPADALLRLQAALQAVFPTCREQSERGAAGFTPHLTVAKLRGDEARIAATVAALRPRIPAATWTLGDLALISRRETEPFAIREQVSLGSGARGTVRMPVGAVWPTPAHAALASTIAAACVEALGDGVQVHLVGSARLGVAAADADLDLLCVHDGSVGDAANVAALVAATAQEALALRMVRGGRMLALRGELAGISVDLLFACLPPALLARDMATLDTAELRGIDDSSRYALMGCIDADALLRSAGANVDAFRRTLAQVRRWARARGLQGGAWGLLGGFTWAILVAVVAGRCEAAIEPWPLLCRFFREFAAWPMGRAVISGAEVEAEAWGAAPWPIFTPTAPPFNSARGLKPSTHAR
;
A
#
# COMPACT_ATOMS: atom_id res chain seq x y z
N MET A 1 18.09 14.30 23.61
CA MET A 1 17.40 15.60 23.49
C MET A 1 16.18 15.40 22.64
N VAL A 2 15.00 15.80 23.10
CA VAL A 2 13.79 15.87 22.28
C VAL A 2 13.89 17.16 21.48
N VAL A 3 14.23 17.06 20.20
CA VAL A 3 14.20 18.19 19.28
C VAL A 3 12.87 18.07 18.54
N GLU A 4 11.96 19.02 18.73
CA GLU A 4 10.63 19.01 18.08
C GLU A 4 10.72 19.54 16.65
N SER A 5 11.63 20.48 16.39
CA SER A 5 11.86 21.06 15.07
C SER A 5 13.33 21.37 14.83
N ILE A 6 13.75 21.38 13.57
CA ILE A 6 15.10 21.69 13.13
C ILE A 6 15.08 22.73 12.01
N HIS A 7 15.86 23.80 12.20
CA HIS A 7 16.11 24.80 11.17
C HIS A 7 17.35 24.41 10.37
N VAL A 8 17.25 24.42 9.05
CA VAL A 8 18.35 24.00 8.17
C VAL A 8 18.61 25.04 7.10
N ALA A 9 19.86 25.19 6.68
CA ALA A 9 20.25 26.07 5.60
C ALA A 9 21.30 25.42 4.69
N THR A 10 21.23 25.69 3.39
CA THR A 10 22.30 25.39 2.43
C THR A 10 22.70 26.63 1.66
N PHE A 11 24.00 26.82 1.44
CA PHE A 11 24.53 27.99 0.75
C PHE A 11 25.87 27.72 0.05
N ASN A 12 25.92 27.98 -1.26
CA ASN A 12 27.16 27.96 -2.02
C ASN A 12 27.95 29.26 -1.74
N LEU A 13 29.17 29.13 -1.21
CA LEU A 13 30.03 30.27 -0.88
C LEU A 13 30.84 30.80 -2.05
N LEU A 14 30.81 30.20 -3.24
CA LEU A 14 31.58 30.60 -4.42
C LEU A 14 33.10 30.71 -4.19
N PHE A 15 33.91 29.88 -4.84
CA PHE A 15 35.37 30.02 -4.77
C PHE A 15 35.94 31.06 -5.76
N ASP A 16 37.15 31.55 -5.51
CA ASP A 16 37.73 32.70 -6.24
C ASP A 16 38.70 32.32 -7.37
N PHE A 17 38.64 31.10 -7.91
CA PHE A 17 39.63 30.61 -8.89
C PHE A 17 39.47 31.21 -10.30
N HIS A 18 38.37 31.91 -10.57
CA HIS A 18 38.06 32.52 -11.87
C HIS A 18 37.58 33.96 -11.69
N GLU A 19 38.00 34.89 -12.57
CA GLU A 19 37.53 36.30 -12.57
C GLU A 19 37.63 37.06 -11.22
N THR A 20 38.77 36.94 -10.51
CA THR A 20 39.02 37.58 -9.19
C THR A 20 38.71 39.08 -9.11
N SER A 21 38.82 39.82 -10.22
CA SER A 21 38.49 41.25 -10.27
C SER A 21 36.98 41.54 -10.21
N ARG A 22 36.12 40.54 -10.41
CA ARG A 22 34.65 40.65 -10.45
C ARG A 22 33.92 39.98 -9.30
N ILE A 23 34.60 39.18 -8.48
CA ILE A 23 33.99 38.39 -7.38
C ILE A 23 34.08 39.09 -6.01
N TYR A 24 34.90 40.13 -5.85
CA TYR A 24 34.98 41.01 -4.66
C TYR A 24 34.97 40.27 -3.30
N SER A 25 35.73 39.19 -3.23
CA SER A 25 35.65 38.14 -2.21
C SER A 25 35.87 38.64 -0.77
N GLU A 26 36.78 39.61 -0.58
CA GLU A 26 37.05 40.22 0.72
C GLU A 26 35.82 40.91 1.34
N ARG A 27 34.90 41.42 0.49
CA ARG A 27 33.63 42.02 0.95
C ARG A 27 32.50 41.00 1.01
N ARG A 28 32.55 40.02 0.11
CA ARG A 28 31.51 39.01 -0.07
C ARG A 28 31.45 38.00 1.08
N LEU A 29 32.61 37.49 1.51
CA LEU A 29 32.68 36.48 2.57
C LEU A 29 32.15 37.00 3.92
N PRO A 30 32.52 38.21 4.41
CA PRO A 30 31.90 38.77 5.62
C PRO A 30 30.39 38.97 5.49
N ALA A 31 29.90 39.39 4.31
CA ALA A 31 28.47 39.55 4.06
C ALA A 31 27.73 38.19 4.09
N ALA A 32 28.30 37.16 3.45
CA ALA A 32 27.80 35.79 3.50
C ALA A 32 27.71 35.26 4.93
N LEU A 33 28.77 35.44 5.74
CA LEU A 33 28.79 35.01 7.15
C LEU A 33 27.77 35.77 8.00
N ALA A 34 27.56 37.06 7.75
CA ALA A 34 26.53 37.86 8.44
C ALA A 34 25.12 37.33 8.12
N LEU A 35 24.83 37.05 6.85
CA LEU A 35 23.54 36.50 6.41
C LEU A 35 23.28 35.10 7.00
N LEU A 36 24.30 34.24 7.05
CA LEU A 36 24.22 32.92 7.69
C LEU A 36 23.94 33.04 9.19
N ARG A 37 24.57 33.99 9.88
CA ARG A 37 24.34 34.26 11.29
C ARG A 37 22.89 34.66 11.57
N GLU A 38 22.30 35.50 10.70
CA GLU A 38 20.90 35.94 10.81
C GLU A 38 19.89 34.81 10.60
N ARG A 39 20.26 33.71 9.93
CA ARG A 39 19.35 32.57 9.72
C ARG A 39 19.12 31.76 11.01
N GLU A 40 20.05 31.82 11.96
CA GLU A 40 20.03 31.04 13.20
C GLU A 40 19.75 29.53 12.99
N ALA A 41 20.13 28.97 11.84
CA ALA A 41 19.84 27.58 11.49
C ALA A 41 20.63 26.59 12.36
N ASP A 42 20.04 25.47 12.73
CA ASP A 42 20.69 24.45 13.55
C ASP A 42 21.71 23.62 12.77
N LEU A 43 21.44 23.41 11.48
CA LEU A 43 22.36 22.82 10.50
C LEU A 43 22.60 23.78 9.34
N ILE A 44 23.87 23.96 8.97
CA ILE A 44 24.27 24.79 7.82
C ILE A 44 25.21 23.99 6.93
N ALA A 45 24.77 23.69 5.72
CA ALA A 45 25.54 23.04 4.68
C ALA A 45 26.15 24.10 3.75
N LEU A 46 27.47 24.12 3.63
CA LEU A 46 28.21 25.07 2.81
C LEU A 46 28.91 24.34 1.66
N GLN A 47 28.83 24.90 0.46
CA GLN A 47 29.53 24.41 -0.73
C GLN A 47 30.60 25.42 -1.15
N GLU A 48 31.60 24.94 -1.90
CA GLU A 48 32.73 25.75 -2.40
C GLU A 48 33.57 26.42 -1.32
N VAL A 49 33.64 25.80 -0.15
CA VAL A 49 34.47 26.29 0.96
C VAL A 49 35.94 26.06 0.61
N THR A 50 36.72 27.12 0.54
CA THR A 50 38.19 27.11 0.40
C THR A 50 38.88 27.12 1.77
N PRO A 51 40.19 26.81 1.88
CA PRO A 51 40.92 26.88 3.15
C PRO A 51 40.86 28.27 3.79
N ALA A 52 40.92 29.33 2.98
CA ALA A 52 40.81 30.71 3.46
C ALA A 52 39.41 31.02 4.02
N SER A 53 38.35 30.60 3.33
CA SER A 53 36.98 30.79 3.82
C SER A 53 36.69 29.94 5.06
N LEU A 54 37.23 28.72 5.16
CA LEU A 54 37.13 27.89 6.36
C LEU A 54 37.81 28.57 7.55
N ALA A 55 39.00 29.14 7.37
CA ALA A 55 39.68 29.89 8.43
C ALA A 55 38.83 31.08 8.93
N ALA A 56 38.16 31.79 8.03
CA ALA A 56 37.23 32.86 8.40
C ALA A 56 36.00 32.34 9.15
N ILE A 57 35.38 31.24 8.68
CA ILE A 57 34.25 30.58 9.36
C ILE A 57 34.65 30.17 10.78
N LEU A 58 35.81 29.54 10.95
CA LEU A 58 36.31 29.10 12.26
C LEU A 58 36.69 30.25 13.19
N ALA A 59 36.97 31.44 12.65
CA ALA A 59 37.25 32.64 13.43
C ALA A 59 35.98 33.31 13.99
N GLU A 60 34.81 33.05 13.41
CA GLU A 60 33.56 33.68 13.82
C GLU A 60 33.16 33.31 15.27
N PRO A 61 32.91 34.31 16.16
CA PRO A 61 32.56 34.03 17.55
C PRO A 61 31.30 33.20 17.72
N TRP A 62 30.30 33.39 16.86
CA TRP A 62 29.02 32.68 16.94
C TRP A 62 29.15 31.21 16.50
N ILE A 63 30.06 30.91 15.59
CA ILE A 63 30.41 29.53 15.19
C ILE A 63 31.09 28.84 16.36
N ARG A 64 32.18 29.43 16.88
CA ARG A 64 32.96 28.85 18.00
C ARG A 64 32.13 28.61 19.26
N ALA A 65 31.10 29.41 19.48
CA ALA A 65 30.24 29.31 20.64
C ALA A 65 29.12 28.24 20.51
N ARG A 66 28.70 27.89 19.29
CA ARG A 66 27.44 27.15 19.07
C ARG A 66 27.51 25.98 18.09
N TYR A 67 28.57 25.85 17.28
CA TYR A 67 28.62 24.87 16.20
C TYR A 67 29.85 23.97 16.28
N CYS A 68 29.61 22.67 16.09
CA CYS A 68 30.58 21.71 15.59
C CYS A 68 30.76 21.89 14.08
N VAL A 69 31.99 21.79 13.60
CA VAL A 69 32.35 21.98 12.18
C VAL A 69 32.94 20.69 11.63
N SER A 70 32.51 20.28 10.44
CA SER A 70 32.92 19.01 9.84
C SER A 70 34.37 18.93 9.40
N SER A 71 35.05 20.07 9.27
CA SER A 71 36.45 20.18 8.86
C SER A 71 37.27 20.89 9.94
N GLY A 72 38.49 20.42 10.15
CA GLY A 72 39.41 20.98 11.12
C GLY A 72 40.16 22.21 10.59
N PRO A 73 40.92 22.91 11.46
CA PRO A 73 41.71 24.08 11.08
C PRO A 73 42.86 23.74 10.12
N ALA A 74 43.18 22.46 9.91
CA ALA A 74 44.15 22.03 8.91
C ALA A 74 43.56 21.97 7.48
N GLY A 75 42.25 22.17 7.32
CA GLY A 75 41.61 22.26 6.01
C GLY A 75 41.29 20.91 5.38
N GLU A 76 41.04 19.88 6.19
CA GLU A 76 40.69 18.55 5.67
C GLU A 76 39.42 18.60 4.82
N GLY A 77 39.52 18.12 3.57
CA GLY A 77 38.39 18.04 2.65
C GLY A 77 38.03 19.33 1.92
N VAL A 78 38.75 20.43 2.16
CA VAL A 78 38.47 21.73 1.53
C VAL A 78 39.61 22.30 0.68
N ASP A 79 40.66 21.51 0.38
CA ASP A 79 41.75 21.93 -0.51
C ASP A 79 41.59 21.32 -1.91
N PRO A 80 41.47 22.13 -2.99
CA PRO A 80 41.40 23.60 -3.03
C PRO A 80 40.03 24.18 -2.61
N TYR A 81 38.97 23.36 -2.65
CA TYR A 81 37.66 23.68 -2.11
C TYR A 81 36.87 22.40 -1.81
N GLY A 82 35.81 22.49 -1.00
CA GLY A 82 34.96 21.36 -0.65
C GLY A 82 33.61 21.75 -0.06
N VAL A 83 33.02 20.81 0.68
CA VAL A 83 31.76 21.00 1.42
C VAL A 83 32.02 20.98 2.92
N VAL A 84 31.30 21.81 3.67
CA VAL A 84 31.40 21.89 5.13
C VAL A 84 30.00 21.86 5.74
N LEU A 85 29.83 21.07 6.79
CA LEU A 85 28.64 21.07 7.63
C LEU A 85 28.94 21.74 8.97
N LEU A 86 28.10 22.71 9.34
CA LEU A 86 28.04 23.29 10.68
C LEU A 86 26.83 22.69 11.39
N SER A 87 27.01 22.18 12.60
CA SER A 87 25.94 21.57 13.39
C SER A 87 25.98 22.03 14.83
N ARG A 88 24.82 22.35 15.43
CA ARG A 88 24.71 22.62 16.87
C ARG A 88 24.92 21.39 17.75
N TRP A 89 24.96 20.20 17.15
CA TRP A 89 25.18 18.92 17.83
C TRP A 89 26.48 18.25 17.37
N PRO A 90 27.09 17.38 18.21
CA PRO A 90 28.24 16.60 17.81
C PRO A 90 27.95 15.71 16.59
N LEU A 91 28.97 15.52 15.77
CA LEU A 91 28.88 14.84 14.47
C LEU A 91 29.82 13.64 14.41
N THR A 92 29.30 12.49 13.98
CA THR A 92 30.11 11.41 13.42
C THR A 92 30.07 11.53 11.90
N LEU A 93 31.23 11.55 11.23
CA LEU A 93 31.35 11.86 9.81
C LEU A 93 31.83 10.66 8.99
N VAL A 94 31.26 10.51 7.79
CA VAL A 94 31.73 9.63 6.73
C VAL A 94 31.83 10.46 5.45
N GLU A 95 33.00 10.49 4.84
CA GLU A 95 33.22 11.17 3.56
C GLU A 95 33.33 10.14 2.44
N HIS A 96 32.56 10.32 1.37
CA HIS A 96 32.71 9.58 0.12
C HIS A 96 33.20 10.53 -0.98
N ARG A 97 34.43 10.32 -1.47
CA ARG A 97 35.04 11.18 -2.50
C ARG A 97 34.77 10.66 -3.90
N PHE A 98 34.17 11.49 -4.74
CA PHE A 98 33.97 11.22 -6.17
C PHE A 98 35.18 11.63 -7.01
N SER A 99 35.83 12.73 -6.60
CA SER A 99 37.02 13.26 -7.24
C SER A 99 37.83 14.10 -6.25
N ALA A 100 38.88 14.79 -6.73
CA ALA A 100 39.66 15.72 -5.92
C ALA A 100 38.81 16.89 -5.36
N HIS A 101 37.67 17.22 -5.98
CA HIS A 101 36.89 18.43 -5.66
C HIS A 101 35.39 18.17 -5.42
N LYS A 102 34.94 16.93 -5.55
CA LYS A 102 33.54 16.54 -5.40
C LYS A 102 33.47 15.41 -4.38
N ALA A 103 32.77 15.67 -3.28
CA ALA A 103 32.59 14.73 -2.19
C ALA A 103 31.13 14.76 -1.71
N LEU A 104 30.69 13.62 -1.19
CA LEU A 104 29.49 13.47 -0.39
C LEU A 104 29.93 13.38 1.08
N LEU A 105 29.48 14.32 1.89
CA LEU A 105 29.73 14.31 3.33
C LEU A 105 28.48 13.81 4.04
N LEU A 106 28.55 12.67 4.71
CA LEU A 106 27.47 12.16 5.54
C LEU A 106 27.81 12.37 7.00
N ALA A 107 26.87 12.94 7.74
CA ALA A 107 27.00 13.21 9.15
C ALA A 107 25.85 12.57 9.90
N ARG A 108 26.18 11.77 10.92
CA ARG A 108 25.22 11.31 11.91
C ARG A 108 25.28 12.25 13.10
N LEU A 109 24.17 12.88 13.44
CA LEU A 109 24.06 13.73 14.62
C LEU A 109 23.99 12.86 15.89
N GLU A 110 24.80 13.18 16.88
CA GLU A 110 24.84 12.47 18.15
C GLU A 110 23.94 13.15 19.21
N GLY A 111 23.25 12.35 20.03
CA GLY A 111 22.45 12.83 21.16
C GLY A 111 20.98 13.19 20.85
N ALA A 112 20.54 13.02 19.60
CA ALA A 112 19.13 12.99 19.25
C ALA A 112 18.50 11.65 19.66
N GLU A 113 17.25 11.65 20.14
CA GLU A 113 16.55 10.40 20.51
C GLU A 113 16.33 9.48 19.31
N ARG A 114 16.29 10.05 18.10
CA ARG A 114 16.25 9.33 16.82
C ARG A 114 17.52 9.62 16.02
N PRO A 115 18.07 8.65 15.29
CA PRO A 115 19.22 8.89 14.42
C PRO A 115 18.82 9.82 13.27
N LEU A 116 19.41 11.02 13.24
CA LEU A 116 19.32 11.95 12.12
C LEU A 116 20.62 11.91 11.31
N ILE A 117 20.48 11.62 10.01
CA ILE A 117 21.55 11.58 9.03
C ILE A 117 21.42 12.80 8.13
N CYS A 118 22.46 13.64 8.11
CA CYS A 118 22.58 14.77 7.22
C CYS A 118 23.62 14.47 6.14
N ALA A 119 23.21 14.44 4.89
CA ALA A 119 24.09 14.36 3.72
C ALA A 119 24.27 15.74 3.12
N VAL A 120 25.52 16.16 2.90
CA VAL A 120 25.85 17.39 2.19
C VAL A 120 26.43 17.04 0.83
N VAL A 121 25.84 17.61 -0.23
CA VAL A 121 26.25 17.37 -1.61
C VAL A 121 26.73 18.65 -2.30
N HIS A 122 27.68 18.46 -3.20
CA HIS A 122 28.01 19.42 -4.24
C HIS A 122 28.27 18.62 -5.52
N LEU A 123 27.24 18.43 -6.34
CA LEU A 123 27.28 17.51 -7.48
C LEU A 123 28.00 18.11 -8.70
N THR A 124 28.19 17.30 -9.73
CA THR A 124 28.91 17.73 -10.94
C THR A 124 28.12 18.81 -11.70
N SER A 125 28.80 19.94 -11.96
CA SER A 125 28.24 21.08 -12.71
C SER A 125 27.94 20.74 -14.17
N ASN A 126 26.87 21.34 -14.70
CA ASN A 126 26.49 21.27 -16.12
C ASN A 126 27.59 21.74 -17.09
N SER A 127 28.60 22.45 -16.58
CA SER A 127 29.75 22.92 -17.35
C SER A 127 30.76 21.82 -17.72
N GLN A 128 30.68 20.65 -17.07
CA GLN A 128 31.59 19.52 -17.23
C GLN A 128 31.13 18.55 -18.33
N ALA A 129 32.07 17.84 -18.95
CA ALA A 129 31.75 16.78 -19.91
C ALA A 129 30.99 15.65 -19.21
N GLU A 130 29.92 15.16 -19.87
CA GLU A 130 29.07 14.06 -19.38
C GLU A 130 28.48 14.33 -17.98
N ALA A 131 28.17 15.58 -17.66
CA ALA A 131 27.70 15.99 -16.35
C ALA A 131 26.51 15.17 -15.84
N GLY A 132 25.52 14.88 -16.69
CA GLY A 132 24.36 14.06 -16.31
C GLY A 132 24.73 12.62 -15.91
N ALA A 133 25.62 11.96 -16.67
CA ALA A 133 26.07 10.60 -16.34
C ALA A 133 26.87 10.58 -15.02
N ARG A 134 27.75 11.57 -14.82
CA ARG A 134 28.51 11.73 -13.57
C ARG A 134 27.59 11.97 -12.38
N ARG A 135 26.56 12.80 -12.53
CA ARG A 135 25.56 13.02 -11.49
C ARG A 135 24.77 11.75 -11.19
N ALA A 136 24.41 10.97 -12.20
CA ALA A 136 23.73 9.69 -12.01
C ALA A 136 24.55 8.73 -11.13
N GLU A 137 25.87 8.63 -11.35
CA GLU A 137 26.77 7.86 -10.49
C GLU A 137 26.85 8.43 -9.07
N GLN A 138 26.91 9.75 -8.93
CA GLN A 138 26.96 10.43 -7.63
C GLN A 138 25.67 10.24 -6.82
N LEU A 139 24.50 10.29 -7.47
CA LEU A 139 23.20 10.03 -6.86
C LEU A 139 23.03 8.55 -6.48
N ALA A 140 23.53 7.63 -7.30
CA ALA A 140 23.56 6.20 -6.94
C ALA A 140 24.41 5.94 -5.70
N ALA A 141 25.59 6.57 -5.61
CA ALA A 141 26.45 6.48 -4.43
C ALA A 141 25.80 7.10 -3.18
N LEU A 142 25.09 8.24 -3.32
CA LEU A 142 24.27 8.81 -2.26
C LEU A 142 23.26 7.77 -1.74
N GLY A 143 22.52 7.12 -2.63
CA GLY A 143 21.59 6.06 -2.28
C GLY A 143 22.26 4.93 -1.48
N CYS A 144 23.33 4.35 -2.01
CA CYS A 144 24.08 3.28 -1.34
C CYS A 144 24.58 3.69 0.07
N CYS A 145 25.10 4.91 0.21
CA CYS A 145 25.57 5.42 1.50
C CYS A 145 24.43 5.64 2.49
N LEU A 146 23.31 6.19 2.03
CA LEU A 146 22.13 6.40 2.86
C LEU A 146 21.58 5.07 3.38
N GLU A 147 21.46 4.04 2.53
CA GLU A 147 21.00 2.71 2.95
C GLU A 147 21.97 2.04 3.94
N SER A 148 23.28 2.18 3.73
CA SER A 148 24.28 1.63 4.65
C SER A 148 24.26 2.26 6.04
N LEU A 149 23.87 3.54 6.16
CA LEU A 149 23.93 4.30 7.41
C LEU A 149 22.56 4.40 8.11
N ALA A 150 21.46 4.40 7.35
CA ALA A 150 20.10 4.52 7.89
C ALA A 150 19.58 3.24 8.55
N GLY A 151 20.22 2.08 8.33
CA GLY A 151 19.70 0.79 8.78
C GLY A 151 18.37 0.45 8.10
N ALA A 152 17.55 -0.43 8.68
CA ALA A 152 16.27 -0.90 8.13
C ALA A 152 15.14 0.17 8.08
N GLY A 153 15.45 1.42 7.72
CA GLY A 153 14.48 2.52 7.55
C GLY A 153 14.14 3.29 8.82
N GLU A 154 14.98 3.24 9.87
CA GLU A 154 14.69 3.87 11.17
C GLU A 154 15.27 5.28 11.35
N ALA A 155 16.15 5.73 10.43
CA ALA A 155 16.80 7.03 10.51
C ALA A 155 16.10 8.12 9.70
N GLU A 156 16.01 9.30 10.30
CA GLU A 156 15.58 10.52 9.62
C GLU A 156 16.71 10.98 8.70
N VAL A 157 16.40 11.33 7.45
CA VAL A 157 17.40 11.70 6.45
C VAL A 157 17.13 13.10 5.94
N LEU A 158 18.19 13.91 5.93
CA LEU A 158 18.23 15.24 5.38
C LEU A 158 19.35 15.29 4.33
N VAL A 159 19.06 15.75 3.11
CA VAL A 159 20.07 16.00 2.08
C VAL A 159 20.05 17.48 1.72
N LEU A 160 21.18 18.13 1.91
CA LEU A 160 21.38 19.57 1.68
C LEU A 160 22.47 19.77 0.65
N GLY A 161 22.31 20.74 -0.25
CA GLY A 161 23.43 21.19 -1.06
C GLY A 161 23.08 21.64 -2.45
N ASP A 162 24.13 21.81 -3.24
CA ASP A 162 24.06 22.18 -4.65
C ASP A 162 24.09 20.94 -5.54
N PHE A 163 22.93 20.63 -6.14
CA PHE A 163 22.72 19.49 -7.01
C PHE A 163 23.15 19.78 -8.46
N ASN A 164 23.37 21.03 -8.83
CA ASN A 164 23.76 21.44 -10.18
C ASN A 164 22.79 21.00 -11.31
N PHE A 165 21.55 20.64 -10.98
CA PHE A 165 20.45 20.44 -11.95
C PHE A 165 19.12 21.01 -11.43
N GLY A 166 18.31 21.50 -12.37
CA GLY A 166 17.05 22.19 -12.08
C GLY A 166 15.82 21.28 -12.16
N ASP A 167 14.65 21.90 -12.31
CA ASP A 167 13.35 21.21 -12.40
C ASP A 167 12.86 21.04 -13.86
N GLY A 168 13.69 21.36 -14.84
CA GLY A 168 13.34 21.34 -16.26
C GLY A 168 13.45 19.95 -16.92
N ASP A 169 13.04 19.90 -18.19
CA ASP A 169 13.04 18.68 -19.01
C ASP A 169 14.44 18.02 -19.16
N ASP A 170 15.51 18.81 -19.01
CA ASP A 170 16.89 18.34 -19.08
C ASP A 170 17.38 17.65 -17.80
N ALA A 171 16.57 17.65 -16.73
CA ALA A 171 16.88 17.07 -15.43
C ALA A 171 15.89 15.96 -15.01
N VAL A 172 15.06 15.45 -15.93
CA VAL A 172 14.05 14.41 -15.62
C VAL A 172 14.69 13.16 -15.02
N ALA A 173 15.83 12.71 -15.57
CA ALA A 173 16.52 11.51 -15.12
C ALA A 173 17.05 11.66 -13.68
N GLU A 174 17.71 12.77 -13.37
CA GLU A 174 18.20 13.02 -12.02
C GLU A 174 17.05 13.19 -11.00
N ASN A 175 15.96 13.88 -11.37
CA ASN A 175 14.78 14.02 -10.51
C ASN A 175 14.09 12.66 -10.27
N GLN A 176 14.03 11.77 -11.28
CA GLN A 176 13.54 10.40 -11.10
C GLN A 176 14.41 9.58 -10.15
N GLN A 177 15.73 9.76 -10.19
CA GLN A 177 16.64 9.09 -9.24
C GLN A 177 16.44 9.57 -7.81
N LEU A 178 16.27 10.89 -7.59
CA LEU A 178 15.94 11.41 -6.25
C LEU A 178 14.62 10.83 -5.73
N ALA A 179 13.59 10.76 -6.58
CA ALA A 179 12.31 10.15 -6.24
C ALA A 179 12.45 8.65 -5.91
N ALA A 180 13.27 7.91 -6.66
CA ALA A 180 13.54 6.50 -6.40
C ALA A 180 14.26 6.25 -5.06
N LEU A 181 14.99 7.24 -4.53
CA LEU A 181 15.59 7.20 -3.20
C LEU A 181 14.60 7.53 -2.07
N GLY A 182 13.35 7.85 -2.40
CA GLY A 182 12.32 8.27 -1.45
C GLY A 182 12.56 9.66 -0.87
N LEU A 183 13.36 10.50 -1.55
CA LEU A 183 13.66 11.86 -1.11
C LEU A 183 12.57 12.83 -1.59
N ILE A 184 12.01 13.58 -0.66
CA ILE A 184 10.99 14.60 -0.90
C ILE A 184 11.68 15.96 -0.97
N ASP A 185 11.47 16.68 -2.08
CA ASP A 185 11.94 18.04 -2.23
C ASP A 185 11.04 19.02 -1.46
N VAL A 186 11.61 19.66 -0.43
CA VAL A 186 10.89 20.56 0.48
C VAL A 186 10.30 21.76 -0.26
N TRP A 187 11.01 22.31 -1.26
CA TRP A 187 10.54 23.46 -2.02
C TRP A 187 9.32 23.08 -2.86
N GLN A 188 9.42 22.00 -3.65
CA GLN A 188 8.31 21.56 -4.49
C GLN A 188 7.09 21.15 -3.65
N ARG A 189 7.32 20.60 -2.45
CA ARG A 189 6.25 20.22 -1.53
C ARG A 189 5.47 21.42 -1.01
N LEU A 190 6.15 22.49 -0.61
CA LEU A 190 5.52 23.65 0.05
C LEU A 190 5.19 24.81 -0.89
N ARG A 191 5.85 24.88 -2.05
CA ARG A 191 5.75 25.97 -3.04
C ARG A 191 5.76 25.42 -4.48
N PRO A 192 4.86 24.48 -4.86
CA PRO A 192 4.88 23.80 -6.17
C PRO A 192 4.71 24.71 -7.38
N HIS A 193 4.18 25.92 -7.19
CA HIS A 193 3.94 26.90 -8.26
C HIS A 193 4.99 28.02 -8.29
N GLU A 194 5.97 28.00 -7.39
CA GLU A 194 7.04 28.99 -7.36
C GLU A 194 8.34 28.35 -7.85
N PRO A 195 9.01 28.92 -8.87
CA PRO A 195 10.19 28.31 -9.46
C PRO A 195 11.38 28.22 -8.51
N GLY A 196 11.46 29.10 -7.51
CA GLY A 196 12.45 29.04 -6.45
C GLY A 196 13.90 29.09 -6.92
N PHE A 197 14.20 29.77 -8.04
CA PHE A 197 15.54 29.79 -8.62
C PHE A 197 16.59 30.20 -7.59
N THR A 198 17.60 29.35 -7.41
CA THR A 198 18.72 29.63 -6.52
C THR A 198 19.90 30.18 -7.32
N PHE A 199 20.01 29.82 -8.59
CA PHE A 199 20.91 30.44 -9.54
C PHE A 199 20.09 31.22 -10.57
N ASP A 200 20.15 32.56 -10.52
CA ASP A 200 19.34 33.43 -11.37
C ASP A 200 20.19 34.51 -12.06
N PRO A 201 20.68 34.26 -13.30
CA PRO A 201 21.44 35.22 -14.09
C PRO A 201 20.69 36.49 -14.48
N LEU A 202 19.35 36.51 -14.39
CA LEU A 202 18.54 37.69 -14.71
C LEU A 202 18.46 38.66 -13.53
N GLN A 203 18.45 38.11 -12.31
CA GLN A 203 18.38 38.89 -11.08
C GLN A 203 19.78 39.19 -10.49
N ASN A 204 20.70 38.23 -10.54
CA ASN A 204 22.00 38.30 -9.89
C ASN A 204 23.13 38.53 -10.92
N PRO A 205 23.76 39.73 -10.96
CA PRO A 205 24.86 40.01 -11.88
C PRO A 205 26.05 39.07 -11.70
N LEU A 206 26.27 38.55 -10.49
CA LEU A 206 27.35 37.59 -10.23
C LEU A 206 27.04 36.23 -10.88
N ALA A 207 25.79 35.76 -10.80
CA ALA A 207 25.31 34.59 -11.52
C ALA A 207 25.38 34.79 -13.05
N ALA A 208 25.13 36.01 -13.53
CA ALA A 208 25.23 36.34 -14.95
C ALA A 208 26.67 36.15 -15.48
N VAL A 209 27.68 36.50 -14.71
CA VAL A 209 29.09 36.27 -15.06
C VAL A 209 29.42 34.77 -15.08
N MET A 210 28.87 34.00 -14.15
CA MET A 210 29.14 32.56 -14.02
C MET A 210 28.30 31.70 -14.99
N SER A 211 27.23 32.25 -15.56
CA SER A 211 26.31 31.52 -16.44
C SER A 211 26.80 31.45 -17.88
N ARG A 212 26.84 30.23 -18.45
CA ARG A 212 27.12 30.03 -19.88
C ARG A 212 25.91 30.23 -20.79
N ARG A 213 24.70 30.01 -20.25
CA ARG A 213 23.44 29.98 -21.03
C ARG A 213 22.48 31.12 -20.67
N GLY A 214 22.75 31.85 -19.58
CA GLY A 214 21.85 32.90 -19.07
C GLY A 214 20.52 32.37 -18.52
N LEU A 215 20.42 31.06 -18.25
CA LEU A 215 19.19 30.42 -17.76
C LEU A 215 19.19 30.34 -16.23
N ALA A 216 18.05 30.67 -15.63
CA ALA A 216 17.81 30.50 -14.20
C ALA A 216 17.43 29.05 -13.88
N ALA A 217 17.86 28.57 -12.72
CA ALA A 217 17.59 27.22 -12.26
C ALA A 217 17.62 27.11 -10.73
N ARG A 218 16.95 26.09 -10.20
CA ARG A 218 16.97 25.74 -8.78
C ARG A 218 17.93 24.59 -8.55
N TYR A 219 19.18 24.93 -8.28
CA TYR A 219 20.26 23.96 -8.06
C TYR A 219 20.38 23.55 -6.60
N ASP A 220 20.17 24.49 -5.68
CA ASP A 220 20.30 24.24 -4.25
C ASP A 220 18.98 23.71 -3.70
N ARG A 221 19.06 22.59 -2.97
CA ARG A 221 17.87 21.88 -2.49
C ARG A 221 18.01 21.47 -1.05
N VAL A 222 16.86 21.40 -0.39
CA VAL A 222 16.65 20.72 0.89
C VAL A 222 15.74 19.54 0.59
N LEU A 223 16.26 18.33 0.75
CA LEU A 223 15.50 17.09 0.56
C LEU A 223 15.38 16.35 1.88
N VAL A 224 14.22 15.76 2.13
CA VAL A 224 13.94 15.00 3.36
C VAL A 224 13.45 13.59 3.05
N ARG A 225 13.75 12.64 3.93
CA ARG A 225 13.20 11.29 3.92
C ARG A 225 13.03 10.80 5.35
N GLY A 226 11.93 10.12 5.63
CA GLY A 226 11.50 9.80 6.98
C GLY A 226 10.43 10.77 7.49
N ARG A 227 10.30 10.88 8.80
CA ARG A 227 9.33 11.68 9.55
C ARG A 227 9.88 13.09 9.84
N LEU A 228 10.37 13.75 8.79
CA LEU A 228 10.72 15.16 8.82
C LEU A 228 9.69 15.92 7.97
N ASP A 229 8.73 16.53 8.64
CA ASP A 229 7.64 17.25 7.99
C ASP A 229 8.10 18.68 7.66
N PRO A 230 8.07 19.08 6.37
CA PRO A 230 8.44 20.44 6.01
C PRO A 230 7.36 21.43 6.46
N ILE A 231 7.74 22.43 7.24
CA ILE A 231 6.84 23.48 7.75
C ILE A 231 6.96 24.75 6.92
N ASP A 232 8.19 25.18 6.66
CA ASP A 232 8.46 26.37 5.86
C ASP A 232 9.74 26.22 5.04
N VAL A 233 9.79 26.97 3.94
CA VAL A 233 10.94 27.02 3.04
C VAL A 233 11.03 28.40 2.39
N GLY A 234 12.25 28.90 2.27
CA GLY A 234 12.49 30.21 1.66
C GLY A 234 13.93 30.37 1.16
N ARG A 235 14.11 31.33 0.25
CA ARG A 235 15.44 31.78 -0.17
C ARG A 235 15.96 32.85 0.78
N PHE A 236 17.27 32.96 0.87
CA PHE A 236 17.95 34.08 1.52
C PHE A 236 19.18 34.48 0.69
N ALA A 237 19.80 35.62 1.04
CA ALA A 237 20.85 36.25 0.23
C ALA A 237 20.39 36.63 -1.19
N ASP A 238 19.07 36.79 -1.39
CA ASP A 238 18.42 37.16 -2.67
C ASP A 238 18.33 38.67 -2.88
N ARG A 239 19.00 39.45 -2.02
CA ARG A 239 19.12 40.90 -2.09
C ARG A 239 20.59 41.30 -2.09
N PRO A 240 20.95 42.40 -2.78
CA PRO A 240 22.32 42.87 -2.76
C PRO A 240 22.68 43.39 -1.36
N PHE A 241 23.88 43.06 -0.89
CA PHE A 241 24.40 43.55 0.40
C PHE A 241 25.05 44.93 0.27
N ALA A 242 25.43 45.33 -0.95
CA ALA A 242 25.99 46.63 -1.26
C ALA A 242 25.68 47.06 -2.70
N ARG A 243 25.88 48.35 -2.98
CA ARG A 243 25.86 48.93 -4.32
C ARG A 243 27.12 49.75 -4.53
N ASP A 244 27.81 49.52 -5.64
CA ASP A 244 28.99 50.29 -6.05
C ASP A 244 28.65 51.02 -7.36
N GLY A 245 28.22 52.28 -7.24
CA GLY A 245 27.64 53.01 -8.38
C GLY A 245 26.30 52.40 -8.79
N ASP A 246 26.15 52.05 -10.07
CA ASP A 246 24.95 51.41 -10.62
C ASP A 246 24.97 49.88 -10.49
N GLU A 247 26.08 49.28 -10.01
CA GLU A 247 26.21 47.84 -9.91
C GLU A 247 25.84 47.32 -8.53
N GLU A 248 24.98 46.30 -8.51
CA GLU A 248 24.58 45.59 -7.29
C GLU A 248 25.59 44.49 -6.92
N ARG A 249 25.83 44.31 -5.61
CA ARG A 249 26.77 43.32 -5.06
C ARG A 249 26.03 42.27 -4.25
N TYR A 250 26.18 41.01 -4.63
CA TYR A 250 25.51 39.86 -4.01
C TYR A 250 26.51 38.99 -3.23
N ALA A 251 26.04 38.34 -2.18
CA ALA A 251 26.88 37.55 -1.29
C ALA A 251 27.37 36.22 -1.93
N SER A 252 26.71 35.77 -2.99
CA SER A 252 27.09 34.61 -3.79
C SER A 252 26.42 34.71 -5.17
N ASP A 253 26.87 33.92 -6.14
CA ASP A 253 26.16 33.70 -7.40
C ASP A 253 24.92 32.81 -7.23
N HIS A 254 24.83 32.11 -6.10
CA HIS A 254 23.63 31.40 -5.65
C HIS A 254 22.91 32.17 -4.54
N PHE A 255 21.59 32.05 -4.48
CA PHE A 255 20.78 32.38 -3.33
C PHE A 255 20.69 31.16 -2.41
N GLY A 256 20.85 31.37 -1.11
CA GLY A 256 20.76 30.28 -0.14
C GLY A 256 19.34 29.80 0.04
N VAL A 257 19.18 28.55 0.48
CA VAL A 257 17.86 27.96 0.80
C VAL A 257 17.83 27.61 2.28
N GLY A 258 16.80 28.09 2.96
CA GLY A 258 16.51 27.74 4.35
C GLY A 258 15.18 26.99 4.46
N ALA A 259 15.09 26.04 5.38
CA ALA A 259 13.85 25.35 5.69
C ALA A 259 13.68 25.14 7.20
N LEU A 260 12.42 25.15 7.62
CA LEU A 260 11.98 24.70 8.94
C LEU A 260 11.33 23.33 8.79
N LEU A 261 11.87 22.35 9.50
CA LEU A 261 11.38 20.98 9.51
C LEU A 261 10.91 20.64 10.92
N GLU A 262 9.76 19.98 11.03
CA GLU A 262 9.28 19.43 12.29
C GLU A 262 9.57 17.92 12.30
N PHE A 263 10.09 17.42 13.42
CA PHE A 263 10.15 15.97 13.61
C PHE A 263 8.72 15.51 13.83
N GLY A 264 8.18 14.78 12.86
CA GLY A 264 6.80 14.34 12.84
C GLY A 264 6.43 13.64 14.14
N SER A 265 5.68 14.36 14.98
CA SER A 265 4.81 13.80 16.00
C SER A 265 3.54 13.39 15.29
N VAL A 266 3.50 12.18 14.71
CA VAL A 266 2.28 11.49 14.21
C VAL A 266 1.20 12.48 13.74
N ALA A 267 1.53 13.36 12.79
CA ALA A 267 0.64 14.43 12.36
C ALA A 267 0.30 14.14 10.91
N ALA A 268 -0.82 13.44 10.75
CA ALA A 268 -1.57 13.31 9.53
C ALA A 268 -1.49 14.59 8.67
N ALA A 269 -1.01 14.45 7.44
CA ALA A 269 -1.31 15.43 6.41
C ALA A 269 -2.83 15.62 6.36
N ARG A 270 -3.25 16.84 6.69
CA ARG A 270 -4.60 17.45 6.67
C ARG A 270 -5.60 16.86 5.65
N ILE A 271 -6.12 15.67 5.93
CA ILE A 271 -7.41 15.21 5.40
C ILE A 271 -8.28 14.96 6.63
N GLU A 272 -8.88 16.03 7.17
CA GLU A 272 -9.87 15.88 8.22
C GLU A 272 -11.23 15.58 7.56
N ILE A 273 -11.76 14.38 7.79
CA ILE A 273 -13.12 14.05 7.38
C ILE A 273 -14.06 14.32 8.55
N GLY A 274 -14.64 15.52 8.57
CA GLY A 274 -15.49 16.04 9.66
C GLY A 274 -16.95 15.57 9.65
N ASP A 275 -17.28 14.48 8.95
CA ASP A 275 -18.65 13.97 8.91
C ASP A 275 -19.12 13.46 10.27
N ALA A 276 -20.45 13.46 10.48
CA ALA A 276 -21.04 12.88 11.68
C ALA A 276 -20.83 11.35 11.68
N PRO A 277 -20.34 10.76 12.79
CA PRO A 277 -20.08 9.33 12.87
C PRO A 277 -21.38 8.51 12.77
N VAL A 278 -21.33 7.39 12.05
CA VAL A 278 -22.43 6.43 11.93
C VAL A 278 -22.07 5.07 12.54
N HIS A 279 -23.04 4.44 13.21
CA HIS A 279 -22.86 3.11 13.82
C HIS A 279 -23.11 1.94 12.84
N THR A 280 -23.20 2.26 11.56
CA THR A 280 -23.30 1.31 10.44
C THR A 280 -21.96 1.10 9.75
N SER A 281 -20.87 1.75 10.18
CA SER A 281 -19.51 1.56 9.67
C SER A 281 -18.46 1.54 10.78
N ALA A 282 -17.30 0.97 10.47
CA ALA A 282 -16.12 0.93 11.34
C ALA A 282 -14.82 0.77 10.53
N LEU A 283 -13.71 1.23 11.10
CA LEU A 283 -12.35 0.87 10.69
C LEU A 283 -11.79 -0.17 11.66
N VAL A 284 -11.40 -1.33 11.13
CA VAL A 284 -11.03 -2.48 11.94
C VAL A 284 -9.74 -3.12 11.46
N LEU A 285 -9.07 -3.82 12.38
CA LEU A 285 -8.15 -4.89 12.02
C LEU A 285 -8.85 -6.25 12.19
N LEU A 286 -8.41 -7.22 11.40
CA LEU A 286 -8.97 -8.56 11.38
C LEU A 286 -7.94 -9.57 11.89
N PRO A 287 -8.30 -10.47 12.82
CA PRO A 287 -7.43 -11.59 13.15
C PRO A 287 -7.36 -12.58 11.97
N PRO A 288 -6.36 -13.46 11.92
CA PRO A 288 -6.22 -14.44 10.85
C PRO A 288 -7.44 -15.34 10.77
N LEU A 289 -7.87 -15.66 9.55
CA LEU A 289 -9.06 -16.46 9.30
C LEU A 289 -9.02 -17.84 9.97
N GLN A 290 -7.83 -18.41 10.18
CA GLN A 290 -7.66 -19.68 10.93
C GLN A 290 -8.21 -19.64 12.35
N CYS A 291 -8.27 -18.46 12.98
CA CYS A 291 -8.74 -18.30 14.35
C CYS A 291 -10.26 -18.12 14.41
N TRP A 292 -10.90 -17.79 13.28
CA TRP A 292 -12.31 -17.42 13.24
C TRP A 292 -13.25 -18.57 13.65
N PRO A 293 -13.06 -19.83 13.22
CA PRO A 293 -13.95 -20.91 13.63
C PRO A 293 -14.04 -21.08 15.15
N ALA A 294 -12.90 -21.09 15.84
CA ALA A 294 -12.84 -21.21 17.30
C ALA A 294 -13.49 -20.00 18.00
N ILE A 295 -13.17 -18.79 17.54
CA ILE A 295 -13.75 -17.55 18.10
C ILE A 295 -15.27 -17.49 17.84
N GLN A 296 -15.71 -17.83 16.64
CA GLN A 296 -17.13 -17.78 16.26
C GLN A 296 -17.95 -18.86 16.93
N GLU A 297 -17.37 -20.02 17.24
CA GLU A 297 -18.04 -21.03 18.06
C GLU A 297 -18.38 -20.48 19.45
N ILE A 298 -17.41 -19.85 20.12
CA ILE A 298 -17.61 -19.19 21.41
C ILE A 298 -18.65 -18.06 21.30
N ARG A 299 -18.53 -17.21 20.28
CA ARG A 299 -19.46 -16.09 20.06
C ARG A 299 -20.87 -16.56 19.75
N ARG A 300 -21.03 -17.65 19.01
CA ARG A 300 -22.35 -18.25 18.74
C ARG A 300 -23.05 -18.69 20.03
N GLU A 301 -22.30 -19.14 21.03
CA GLU A 301 -22.82 -19.55 22.34
C GLU A 301 -23.10 -18.36 23.26
N HIS A 302 -22.29 -17.30 23.18
CA HIS A 302 -22.21 -16.29 24.25
C HIS A 302 -22.23 -14.82 23.81
N ASP A 303 -22.31 -14.50 22.52
CA ASP A 303 -22.37 -13.13 22.00
C ASP A 303 -23.63 -12.95 21.11
N PRO A 304 -24.63 -12.16 21.53
CA PRO A 304 -25.81 -11.90 20.71
C PRO A 304 -25.49 -11.16 19.39
N SER A 305 -24.29 -10.57 19.27
CA SER A 305 -23.83 -9.89 18.05
C SER A 305 -23.08 -10.81 17.08
N PHE A 306 -23.01 -12.12 17.35
CA PHE A 306 -22.31 -13.12 16.52
C PHE A 306 -22.66 -13.03 15.03
N VAL A 307 -23.96 -12.97 14.69
CA VAL A 307 -24.43 -12.91 13.30
C VAL A 307 -24.12 -11.55 12.67
N ARG A 308 -24.08 -10.50 13.48
CA ARG A 308 -24.00 -9.12 13.01
C ARG A 308 -22.59 -8.74 12.55
N TRP A 309 -21.54 -9.32 13.13
CA TRP A 309 -20.14 -8.97 12.83
C TRP A 309 -19.22 -10.19 12.78
N MET A 310 -18.26 -10.18 11.86
CA MET A 310 -17.09 -11.08 11.90
C MET A 310 -16.23 -10.83 13.16
N PRO A 311 -15.30 -11.73 13.54
CA PRO A 311 -14.26 -11.43 14.52
C PRO A 311 -13.40 -10.25 14.04
N HIS A 312 -13.24 -9.23 14.87
CA HIS A 312 -12.52 -8.01 14.53
C HIS A 312 -12.06 -7.29 15.80
N VAL A 313 -11.19 -6.30 15.63
CA VAL A 313 -10.85 -5.30 16.65
C VAL A 313 -11.12 -3.93 16.07
N ASN A 314 -11.94 -3.14 16.76
CA ASN A 314 -12.25 -1.78 16.33
C ASN A 314 -11.05 -0.87 16.59
N LEU A 315 -10.54 -0.22 15.54
CA LEU A 315 -9.61 0.90 15.65
C LEU A 315 -10.39 2.21 15.77
N ILE A 316 -11.42 2.37 14.93
CA ILE A 316 -12.38 3.47 14.98
C ILE A 316 -13.79 2.90 14.77
N TYR A 317 -14.67 3.11 15.76
CA TYR A 317 -16.08 2.74 15.71
C TYR A 317 -16.95 3.99 15.84
N GLY A 318 -18.12 3.98 15.18
CA GLY A 318 -18.81 5.23 14.87
C GLY A 318 -17.98 5.97 13.83
N PHE A 319 -17.90 5.40 12.63
CA PHE A 319 -16.98 5.85 11.58
C PHE A 319 -17.73 6.66 10.51
N VAL A 320 -17.06 7.06 9.43
CA VAL A 320 -17.70 7.82 8.34
C VAL A 320 -18.70 6.95 7.57
N PRO A 321 -19.74 7.54 6.94
CA PRO A 321 -20.68 6.79 6.10
C PRO A 321 -19.99 6.05 4.95
N GLU A 322 -20.57 4.93 4.50
CA GLU A 322 -20.03 4.11 3.38
C GLU A 322 -19.81 4.93 2.10
N SER A 323 -20.65 5.94 1.84
CA SER A 323 -20.50 6.85 0.70
C SER A 323 -19.19 7.65 0.69
N ARG A 324 -18.48 7.71 1.83
CA ARG A 324 -17.21 8.43 2.00
C ARG A 324 -16.01 7.48 2.06
N PHE A 325 -16.21 6.18 1.85
CA PHE A 325 -15.14 5.19 1.99
C PHE A 325 -13.99 5.39 1.01
N ALA A 326 -14.25 5.89 -0.20
CA ALA A 326 -13.18 6.18 -1.16
C ALA A 326 -12.20 7.24 -0.60
N GLU A 327 -12.73 8.37 -0.14
CA GLU A 327 -11.93 9.46 0.44
C GLU A 327 -11.28 9.05 1.77
N ALA A 328 -12.01 8.30 2.61
CA ALA A 328 -11.47 7.77 3.85
C ALA A 328 -10.33 6.77 3.60
N ALA A 329 -10.45 5.91 2.59
CA ALA A 329 -9.40 4.98 2.21
C ALA A 329 -8.16 5.70 1.68
N GLU A 330 -8.30 6.81 0.94
CA GLU A 330 -7.16 7.66 0.53
C GLU A 330 -6.46 8.29 1.73
N ALA A 331 -7.24 8.85 2.66
CA ALA A 331 -6.69 9.44 3.89
C ALA A 331 -5.98 8.39 4.75
N ILE A 332 -6.57 7.20 4.87
CA ILE A 332 -5.97 6.05 5.58
C ILE A 332 -4.70 5.60 4.85
N ALA A 333 -4.71 5.48 3.52
CA ALA A 333 -3.54 5.07 2.73
C ALA A 333 -2.33 5.97 2.98
N VAL A 334 -2.55 7.29 3.10
CA VAL A 334 -1.51 8.24 3.47
C VAL A 334 -0.90 7.87 4.82
N VAL A 335 -1.72 7.63 5.84
CA VAL A 335 -1.24 7.21 7.17
C VAL A 335 -0.53 5.86 7.12
N LEU A 336 -1.06 4.90 6.39
CA LEU A 336 -0.55 3.53 6.39
C LEU A 336 0.79 3.38 5.69
N ARG A 337 1.17 4.28 4.78
CA ARG A 337 2.53 4.31 4.18
C ARG A 337 3.62 4.41 5.24
N ASP A 338 3.38 5.15 6.32
CA ASP A 338 4.36 5.39 7.39
C ASP A 338 4.33 4.33 8.50
N HIS A 339 3.46 3.32 8.35
CA HIS A 339 3.28 2.23 9.29
C HIS A 339 3.56 0.90 8.59
N PRO A 340 4.78 0.34 8.68
CA PRO A 340 5.08 -0.97 8.10
C PRO A 340 4.28 -2.08 8.80
N PRO A 341 4.05 -3.23 8.13
CA PRO A 341 3.44 -4.39 8.76
C PRO A 341 4.19 -4.81 10.03
N PHE A 342 3.46 -5.15 11.08
CA PHE A 342 4.03 -5.53 12.38
C PHE A 342 3.30 -6.72 13.00
N THR A 343 3.95 -7.41 13.93
CA THR A 343 3.42 -8.63 14.51
C THR A 343 2.38 -8.32 15.59
N LEU A 344 1.27 -9.07 15.56
CA LEU A 344 0.22 -9.08 16.56
C LEU A 344 0.09 -10.47 17.18
N ARG A 345 -0.23 -10.51 18.46
CA ARG A 345 -0.53 -11.72 19.22
C ARG A 345 -1.85 -11.59 19.95
N LEU A 346 -2.70 -12.62 19.86
CA LEU A 346 -3.86 -12.76 20.74
C LEU A 346 -3.35 -13.09 22.15
N GLY A 347 -3.53 -12.14 23.06
CA GLY A 347 -3.18 -12.25 24.46
C GLY A 347 -4.31 -12.87 25.31
N GLU A 348 -4.20 -12.67 26.61
CA GLU A 348 -5.10 -13.27 27.58
C GLU A 348 -6.54 -12.74 27.51
N LEU A 349 -7.48 -13.56 27.99
CA LEU A 349 -8.85 -13.13 28.22
C LEU A 349 -8.93 -12.13 29.36
N ARG A 350 -9.54 -10.98 29.06
CA ARG A 350 -9.88 -9.93 30.00
C ARG A 350 -11.38 -9.63 29.92
N ARG A 351 -11.86 -8.75 30.79
CA ARG A 351 -13.27 -8.38 30.83
C ARG A 351 -13.48 -6.89 31.09
N PHE A 352 -14.58 -6.37 30.57
CA PHE A 352 -15.17 -5.09 30.94
C PHE A 352 -16.53 -5.33 31.58
N ASP A 353 -16.73 -4.80 32.78
CA ASP A 353 -17.98 -4.91 33.50
C ASP A 353 -18.84 -3.66 33.22
N HIS A 354 -20.07 -3.90 32.76
CA HIS A 354 -21.06 -2.86 32.48
C HIS A 354 -22.29 -3.07 33.38
N ARG A 355 -23.19 -2.08 33.40
CA ARG A 355 -24.45 -2.18 34.13
C ARG A 355 -25.33 -3.30 33.56
N GLY A 356 -25.28 -4.48 34.18
CA GLY A 356 -26.10 -5.65 33.84
C GLY A 356 -25.50 -6.60 32.78
N SER A 357 -24.25 -6.42 32.37
CA SER A 357 -23.56 -7.34 31.47
C SER A 357 -22.04 -7.21 31.55
N THR A 358 -21.32 -8.28 31.24
CA THR A 358 -19.86 -8.31 31.19
C THR A 358 -19.40 -8.68 29.77
N THR A 359 -18.60 -7.81 29.16
CA THR A 359 -17.95 -8.09 27.87
C THR A 359 -16.63 -8.82 28.14
N VAL A 360 -16.48 -10.04 27.62
CA VAL A 360 -15.24 -10.82 27.69
C VAL A 360 -14.52 -10.69 26.35
N TRP A 361 -13.23 -10.42 26.39
CA TRP A 361 -12.43 -10.08 25.22
C TRP A 361 -11.00 -10.60 25.33
N CYS A 362 -10.37 -10.88 24.18
CA CYS A 362 -8.94 -11.18 24.10
C CYS A 362 -8.16 -9.87 23.96
N ALA A 363 -7.12 -9.70 24.78
CA ALA A 363 -6.16 -8.61 24.58
C ALA A 363 -5.36 -8.82 23.30
N LEU A 364 -4.85 -7.72 22.74
CA LEU A 364 -3.88 -7.76 21.66
C LEU A 364 -2.56 -7.19 22.14
N GLU A 365 -1.50 -7.90 21.83
CA GLU A 365 -0.13 -7.45 22.04
C GLU A 365 0.50 -7.25 20.67
N SER A 366 1.22 -6.14 20.48
CA SER A 366 1.95 -5.88 19.25
C SER A 366 3.46 -6.00 19.48
N GLU A 367 4.20 -6.29 18.43
CA GLU A 367 5.65 -6.20 18.39
C GLU A 367 6.03 -5.35 17.16
N PRO A 368 6.55 -4.12 17.36
CA PRO A 368 6.85 -3.45 18.64
C PRO A 368 5.65 -3.19 19.57
N ALA A 369 5.89 -3.12 20.88
CA ALA A 369 4.86 -3.08 21.94
C ALA A 369 3.83 -1.95 21.80
N ASP A 370 4.22 -0.82 21.23
CA ASP A 370 3.39 0.37 21.06
C ASP A 370 2.94 0.59 19.60
N ALA A 371 3.31 -0.29 18.67
CA ALA A 371 2.99 -0.15 17.26
C ALA A 371 1.49 0.02 16.99
N LEU A 372 0.65 -0.78 17.66
CA LEU A 372 -0.80 -0.72 17.50
C LEU A 372 -1.40 0.58 18.09
N LEU A 373 -0.86 1.06 19.21
CA LEU A 373 -1.31 2.32 19.83
C LEU A 373 -0.93 3.53 18.97
N ARG A 374 0.30 3.55 18.43
CA ARG A 374 0.74 4.60 17.50
C ARG A 374 -0.11 4.62 16.24
N LEU A 375 -0.38 3.45 15.66
CA LEU A 375 -1.25 3.32 14.48
C LEU A 375 -2.65 3.87 14.77
N GLN A 376 -3.25 3.51 15.89
CA GLN A 376 -4.58 4.00 16.24
C GLN A 376 -4.59 5.51 16.49
N ALA A 377 -3.59 6.06 17.15
CA ALA A 377 -3.47 7.51 17.36
C ALA A 377 -3.35 8.27 16.02
N ALA A 378 -2.55 7.74 15.08
CA ALA A 378 -2.39 8.32 13.74
C ALA A 378 -3.71 8.34 12.97
N LEU A 379 -4.45 7.23 12.99
CA LEU A 379 -5.75 7.12 12.35
C LEU A 379 -6.78 8.03 13.04
N GLN A 380 -6.77 8.13 14.36
CA GLN A 380 -7.69 8.99 15.11
C GLN A 380 -7.53 10.47 14.76
N ALA A 381 -6.29 10.91 14.46
CA ALA A 381 -6.00 12.29 14.05
C ALA A 381 -6.67 12.65 12.70
N VAL A 382 -6.78 11.68 11.78
CA VAL A 382 -7.47 11.85 10.48
C VAL A 382 -8.99 11.98 10.64
N PHE A 383 -9.56 11.29 11.64
CA PHE A 383 -11.00 11.23 11.86
C PHE A 383 -11.39 11.86 13.21
N PRO A 384 -11.24 13.19 13.37
CA PRO A 384 -11.36 13.85 14.66
C PRO A 384 -12.79 13.82 15.22
N THR A 385 -13.83 13.53 14.44
CA THR A 385 -15.21 13.39 14.92
C THR A 385 -15.56 11.98 15.38
N CYS A 386 -14.76 10.98 14.99
CA CYS A 386 -15.01 9.56 15.23
C CYS A 386 -14.29 9.09 16.51
N ARG A 387 -14.65 9.65 17.68
CA ARG A 387 -13.88 9.51 18.93
C ARG A 387 -14.38 8.42 19.88
N GLU A 388 -15.46 7.73 19.54
CA GLU A 388 -16.15 6.81 20.44
C GLU A 388 -15.20 5.75 21.05
N GLN A 389 -14.24 5.27 20.27
CA GLN A 389 -13.29 4.26 20.73
C GLN A 389 -12.21 4.82 21.67
N SER A 390 -11.85 6.10 21.53
CA SER A 390 -10.81 6.79 22.31
C SER A 390 -11.36 7.39 23.61
N GLU A 391 -12.65 7.78 23.65
CA GLU A 391 -13.28 8.46 24.81
C GLU A 391 -14.06 7.52 25.74
N ARG A 392 -14.25 6.25 25.36
CA ARG A 392 -15.05 5.27 26.13
C ARG A 392 -14.44 4.84 27.48
N GLY A 393 -13.14 5.06 27.71
CA GLY A 393 -12.45 4.63 28.93
C GLY A 393 -11.48 5.69 29.46
N ALA A 394 -11.31 5.75 30.78
CA ALA A 394 -10.39 6.71 31.43
C ALA A 394 -8.90 6.51 31.05
N ALA A 395 -8.56 5.35 30.49
CA ALA A 395 -7.21 4.99 30.01
C ALA A 395 -7.03 5.15 28.49
N GLY A 396 -8.02 5.69 27.77
CA GLY A 396 -7.99 5.85 26.31
C GLY A 396 -8.27 4.56 25.52
N PHE A 397 -7.74 4.49 24.29
CA PHE A 397 -7.92 3.37 23.39
C PHE A 397 -7.37 2.06 23.98
N THR A 398 -8.22 1.04 24.09
CA THR A 398 -7.81 -0.32 24.49
C THR A 398 -8.09 -1.29 23.34
N PRO A 399 -7.07 -1.88 22.69
CA PRO A 399 -7.28 -2.84 21.61
C PRO A 399 -7.82 -4.16 22.17
N HIS A 400 -8.99 -4.58 21.70
CA HIS A 400 -9.66 -5.78 22.21
C HIS A 400 -10.50 -6.48 21.14
N LEU A 401 -10.44 -7.82 21.13
CA LEU A 401 -11.32 -8.67 20.35
C LEU A 401 -12.41 -9.23 21.26
N THR A 402 -13.67 -8.85 21.05
CA THR A 402 -14.79 -9.35 21.86
C THR A 402 -15.11 -10.80 21.50
N VAL A 403 -15.18 -11.68 22.51
CA VAL A 403 -15.52 -13.11 22.33
C VAL A 403 -16.83 -13.51 23.00
N ALA A 404 -17.29 -12.78 24.02
CA ALA A 404 -18.56 -13.07 24.69
C ALA A 404 -19.16 -11.83 25.36
N LYS A 405 -20.49 -11.81 25.53
CA LYS A 405 -21.23 -10.84 26.34
C LYS A 405 -22.12 -11.58 27.34
N LEU A 406 -21.61 -11.73 28.55
CA LEU A 406 -22.22 -12.52 29.62
C LEU A 406 -23.18 -11.68 30.47
N ARG A 407 -24.14 -12.36 31.10
CA ARG A 407 -25.04 -11.80 32.11
C ARG A 407 -25.15 -12.79 33.27
N GLY A 408 -25.30 -12.27 34.49
CA GLY A 408 -25.43 -13.10 35.69
C GLY A 408 -24.64 -12.52 36.86
N ASP A 409 -24.52 -13.32 37.92
CA ASP A 409 -23.65 -13.01 39.04
C ASP A 409 -22.16 -13.26 38.73
N GLU A 410 -21.31 -12.72 39.60
CA GLU A 410 -19.85 -12.78 39.46
C GLU A 410 -19.30 -14.22 39.43
N ALA A 411 -19.88 -15.12 40.23
CA ALA A 411 -19.42 -16.50 40.31
C ALA A 411 -19.65 -17.24 38.98
N ARG A 412 -20.83 -17.05 38.37
CA ARG A 412 -21.16 -17.64 37.07
C ARG A 412 -20.31 -17.06 35.94
N ILE A 413 -20.06 -15.75 35.98
CA ILE A 413 -19.21 -15.07 34.99
C ILE A 413 -17.78 -15.61 35.09
N ALA A 414 -17.19 -15.66 36.28
CA ALA A 414 -15.84 -16.17 36.50
C ALA A 414 -15.68 -17.63 36.05
N ALA A 415 -16.65 -18.49 36.38
CA ALA A 415 -16.66 -19.89 35.95
C ALA A 415 -16.71 -20.02 34.40
N THR A 416 -17.54 -19.20 33.75
CA THR A 416 -17.64 -19.20 32.27
C THR A 416 -16.32 -18.73 31.64
N VAL A 417 -15.72 -17.64 32.15
CA VAL A 417 -14.43 -17.13 31.66
C VAL A 417 -13.32 -18.17 31.80
N ALA A 418 -13.27 -18.90 32.93
CA ALA A 418 -12.30 -19.97 33.14
C ALA A 418 -12.48 -21.11 32.12
N ALA A 419 -13.73 -21.47 31.79
CA ALA A 419 -14.04 -22.50 30.79
C ALA A 419 -13.74 -22.05 29.34
N LEU A 420 -13.82 -20.75 29.04
CA LEU A 420 -13.50 -20.20 27.72
C LEU A 420 -11.99 -20.10 27.47
N ARG A 421 -11.18 -19.89 28.51
CA ARG A 421 -9.72 -19.69 28.38
C ARG A 421 -9.00 -20.75 27.53
N PRO A 422 -9.20 -22.09 27.72
CA PRO A 422 -8.54 -23.09 26.89
C PRO A 422 -9.09 -23.19 25.45
N ARG A 423 -10.23 -22.55 25.14
CA ARG A 423 -10.85 -22.55 23.81
C ARG A 423 -10.36 -21.41 22.92
N ILE A 424 -9.65 -20.43 23.47
CA ILE A 424 -9.12 -19.30 22.71
C ILE A 424 -7.89 -19.77 21.91
N PRO A 425 -7.85 -19.54 20.59
CA PRO A 425 -6.70 -19.92 19.79
C PRO A 425 -5.49 -19.06 20.16
N ALA A 426 -4.34 -19.70 20.38
CA ALA A 426 -3.06 -19.01 20.37
C ALA A 426 -2.76 -18.57 18.93
N ALA A 427 -2.73 -17.26 18.69
CA ALA A 427 -2.53 -16.71 17.36
C ALA A 427 -1.49 -15.60 17.38
N THR A 428 -0.49 -15.74 16.52
CA THR A 428 0.48 -14.71 16.20
C THR A 428 0.46 -14.51 14.69
N TRP A 429 0.41 -13.28 14.22
CA TRP A 429 0.37 -12.96 12.80
C TRP A 429 0.93 -11.57 12.51
N THR A 430 1.34 -11.33 11.27
CA THR A 430 1.70 -10.00 10.81
C THR A 430 0.44 -9.26 10.35
N LEU A 431 0.19 -8.08 10.92
CA LEU A 431 -0.87 -7.19 10.44
C LEU A 431 -0.40 -6.53 9.15
N GLY A 432 -0.96 -6.97 8.01
CA GLY A 432 -0.68 -6.39 6.69
C GLY A 432 -1.70 -5.33 6.26
N ASP A 433 -2.96 -5.43 6.69
CA ASP A 433 -4.05 -4.63 6.14
C ASP A 433 -5.04 -4.17 7.21
N LEU A 434 -5.62 -3.00 6.99
CA LEU A 434 -6.82 -2.53 7.70
C LEU A 434 -8.05 -2.66 6.81
N ALA A 435 -9.21 -2.92 7.41
CA ALA A 435 -10.48 -3.07 6.70
C ALA A 435 -11.47 -1.97 7.09
N LEU A 436 -12.07 -1.33 6.10
CA LEU A 436 -13.25 -0.51 6.26
C LEU A 436 -14.46 -1.42 6.08
N ILE A 437 -15.29 -1.52 7.12
CA ILE A 437 -16.46 -2.38 7.14
C ILE A 437 -17.73 -1.54 7.27
N SER A 438 -18.80 -1.96 6.60
CA SER A 438 -20.12 -1.34 6.71
C SER A 438 -21.24 -2.37 6.67
N ARG A 439 -22.44 -1.94 7.06
CA ARG A 439 -23.70 -2.65 6.81
C ARG A 439 -24.77 -1.70 6.29
N ARG A 440 -25.63 -2.23 5.43
CA ARG A 440 -26.84 -1.59 4.89
C ARG A 440 -28.07 -2.22 5.54
N GLU A 441 -28.86 -1.41 6.24
CA GLU A 441 -30.09 -1.87 6.92
C GLU A 441 -29.85 -3.04 7.90
N THR A 442 -30.48 -4.20 7.68
CA THR A 442 -30.43 -5.37 8.57
C THR A 442 -29.31 -6.36 8.24
N GLU A 443 -28.49 -6.10 7.22
CA GLU A 443 -27.42 -7.02 6.85
C GLU A 443 -26.28 -7.05 7.88
N PRO A 444 -25.53 -8.17 7.98
CA PRO A 444 -24.26 -8.23 8.72
C PRO A 444 -23.21 -7.28 8.15
N PHE A 445 -22.27 -6.84 8.98
CA PHE A 445 -21.12 -6.07 8.50
C PHE A 445 -20.31 -6.87 7.46
N ALA A 446 -19.92 -6.20 6.39
CA ALA A 446 -19.08 -6.71 5.32
C ALA A 446 -17.87 -5.80 5.11
N ILE A 447 -16.76 -6.39 4.64
CA ILE A 447 -15.57 -5.66 4.21
C ILE A 447 -15.88 -4.96 2.89
N ARG A 448 -15.65 -3.65 2.83
CA ARG A 448 -15.91 -2.83 1.64
C ARG A 448 -14.63 -2.35 0.99
N GLU A 449 -13.64 -1.97 1.79
CA GLU A 449 -12.31 -1.55 1.35
C GLU A 449 -11.26 -2.14 2.29
N GLN A 450 -10.06 -2.34 1.78
CA GLN A 450 -8.88 -2.64 2.57
C GLN A 450 -7.72 -1.77 2.09
N VAL A 451 -6.87 -1.40 3.04
CA VAL A 451 -5.71 -0.57 2.80
C VAL A 451 -4.50 -1.21 3.48
N SER A 452 -3.45 -1.42 2.71
CA SER A 452 -2.24 -2.12 3.17
C SER A 452 -1.30 -1.20 3.96
N LEU A 453 -0.74 -1.74 5.04
CA LEU A 453 0.34 -1.15 5.82
C LEU A 453 1.63 -1.11 4.98
N GLY A 454 2.43 -0.06 5.15
CA GLY A 454 3.70 0.19 4.47
C GLY A 454 3.58 0.75 3.05
N SER A 455 2.63 0.26 2.25
CA SER A 455 2.44 0.74 0.87
C SER A 455 1.30 1.75 0.71
N GLY A 456 0.31 1.72 1.60
CA GLY A 456 -0.96 2.42 1.38
C GLY A 456 -1.73 1.89 0.17
N ALA A 457 -1.33 0.74 -0.40
CA ALA A 457 -1.97 0.17 -1.56
C ALA A 457 -3.44 -0.13 -1.26
N ARG A 458 -4.28 0.19 -2.23
CA ARG A 458 -5.72 -0.06 -2.18
C ARG A 458 -6.03 -1.18 -3.13
N GLY A 459 -6.59 -2.27 -2.60
CA GLY A 459 -6.89 -3.42 -3.44
C GLY A 459 -7.41 -4.57 -2.61
N THR A 460 -8.72 -4.73 -2.56
CA THR A 460 -9.31 -5.96 -2.05
C THR A 460 -9.49 -6.95 -3.19
N VAL A 461 -9.13 -8.21 -2.95
CA VAL A 461 -9.74 -9.28 -3.74
C VAL A 461 -11.23 -9.29 -3.43
N ARG A 462 -12.04 -8.94 -4.42
CA ARG A 462 -13.49 -8.94 -4.32
C ARG A 462 -13.98 -10.38 -4.17
N MET A 463 -14.45 -10.69 -2.97
CA MET A 463 -15.06 -11.97 -2.66
C MET A 463 -16.59 -11.88 -2.84
N PRO A 464 -17.23 -12.88 -3.46
CA PRO A 464 -18.68 -13.01 -3.41
C PRO A 464 -19.17 -13.13 -1.96
N VAL A 465 -20.40 -12.67 -1.72
CA VAL A 465 -21.04 -12.77 -0.41
C VAL A 465 -21.06 -14.24 0.05
N GLY A 466 -20.52 -14.48 1.25
CA GLY A 466 -20.46 -15.81 1.86
C GLY A 466 -19.41 -16.75 1.27
N ALA A 467 -18.52 -16.29 0.37
CA ALA A 467 -17.32 -17.03 0.01
C ALA A 467 -16.34 -17.04 1.19
N VAL A 468 -15.58 -18.13 1.32
CA VAL A 468 -14.59 -18.32 2.37
C VAL A 468 -13.30 -18.79 1.72
N TRP A 469 -12.17 -18.30 2.21
CA TRP A 469 -10.87 -18.74 1.74
C TRP A 469 -10.63 -20.21 2.06
N PRO A 470 -10.07 -21.01 1.12
CA PRO A 470 -9.79 -22.42 1.37
C PRO A 470 -8.81 -22.63 2.52
N THR A 471 -7.74 -21.80 2.56
CA THR A 471 -6.82 -21.70 3.69
C THR A 471 -6.39 -20.24 3.90
N PRO A 472 -5.80 -19.90 5.05
CA PRO A 472 -5.17 -18.59 5.28
C PRO A 472 -4.06 -18.27 4.27
N ALA A 473 -3.32 -19.29 3.82
CA ALA A 473 -2.28 -19.11 2.81
C ALA A 473 -2.85 -18.66 1.46
N HIS A 474 -4.04 -19.15 1.08
CA HIS A 474 -4.74 -18.64 -0.11
C HIS A 474 -5.13 -17.17 0.03
N ALA A 475 -5.61 -16.77 1.21
CA ALA A 475 -5.99 -15.38 1.47
C ALA A 475 -4.78 -14.43 1.39
N ALA A 476 -3.68 -14.81 2.04
CA ALA A 476 -2.43 -14.05 2.01
C ALA A 476 -1.90 -13.93 0.57
N LEU A 477 -1.80 -15.06 -0.14
CA LEU A 477 -1.31 -15.10 -1.51
C LEU A 477 -2.19 -14.30 -2.47
N ALA A 478 -3.51 -14.38 -2.34
CA ALA A 478 -4.42 -13.58 -3.16
C ALA A 478 -4.27 -12.08 -2.91
N SER A 479 -3.97 -11.67 -1.68
CA SER A 479 -3.70 -10.28 -1.31
C SER A 479 -2.37 -9.80 -1.92
N THR A 480 -1.32 -10.62 -1.85
CA THR A 480 -0.04 -10.37 -2.52
C THR A 480 -0.22 -10.17 -4.02
N ILE A 481 -0.96 -11.07 -4.69
CA ILE A 481 -1.24 -10.96 -6.12
C ILE A 481 -2.06 -9.71 -6.44
N ALA A 482 -3.03 -9.34 -5.60
CA ALA A 482 -3.81 -8.13 -5.79
C ALA A 482 -2.98 -6.86 -5.67
N ALA A 483 -2.08 -6.79 -4.68
CA ALA A 483 -1.14 -5.69 -4.54
C ALA A 483 -0.22 -5.56 -5.77
N ALA A 484 0.33 -6.68 -6.25
CA ALA A 484 1.14 -6.70 -7.46
C ALA A 484 0.35 -6.24 -8.71
N CYS A 485 -0.93 -6.60 -8.82
CA CYS A 485 -1.80 -6.13 -9.90
C CYS A 485 -1.99 -4.61 -9.86
N VAL A 486 -2.19 -4.03 -8.68
CA VAL A 486 -2.34 -2.57 -8.52
C VAL A 486 -1.04 -1.85 -8.83
N GLU A 487 0.09 -2.36 -8.34
CA GLU A 487 1.42 -1.79 -8.63
C GLU A 487 1.72 -1.78 -10.14
N ALA A 488 1.43 -2.89 -10.83
CA ALA A 488 1.77 -3.02 -12.25
C ALA A 488 0.82 -2.26 -13.19
N LEU A 489 -0.45 -2.11 -12.80
CA LEU A 489 -1.51 -1.65 -13.70
C LEU A 489 -2.18 -0.34 -13.27
N GLY A 490 -1.82 0.18 -12.10
CA GLY A 490 -2.32 1.43 -11.55
C GLY A 490 -3.62 1.31 -10.76
N ASP A 491 -4.09 2.46 -10.27
CA ASP A 491 -5.31 2.58 -9.49
C ASP A 491 -6.57 2.21 -10.31
N GLY A 492 -7.52 1.51 -9.68
CA GLY A 492 -8.80 1.13 -10.31
C GLY A 492 -8.90 -0.33 -10.75
N VAL A 493 -7.82 -1.10 -10.66
CA VAL A 493 -7.85 -2.56 -10.87
C VAL A 493 -8.73 -3.26 -9.85
N GLN A 494 -9.44 -4.30 -10.31
CA GLN A 494 -10.19 -5.19 -9.44
C GLN A 494 -9.72 -6.63 -9.60
N VAL A 495 -9.39 -7.29 -8.49
CA VAL A 495 -9.09 -8.72 -8.47
C VAL A 495 -10.29 -9.47 -7.91
N HIS A 496 -10.74 -10.51 -8.60
CA HIS A 496 -11.91 -11.31 -8.24
C HIS A 496 -11.53 -12.77 -8.05
N LEU A 497 -12.14 -13.45 -7.07
CA LEU A 497 -12.09 -14.90 -7.01
C LEU A 497 -12.86 -15.51 -8.19
N VAL A 498 -12.33 -16.58 -8.75
CA VAL A 498 -13.02 -17.43 -9.73
C VAL A 498 -13.03 -18.90 -9.27
N GLY A 499 -13.65 -19.77 -10.07
CA GLY A 499 -13.57 -21.21 -9.87
C GLY A 499 -14.16 -21.72 -8.54
N SER A 500 -13.47 -22.68 -7.95
CA SER A 500 -13.97 -23.39 -6.76
C SER A 500 -13.99 -22.52 -5.50
N ALA A 501 -13.06 -21.56 -5.41
CA ALA A 501 -12.97 -20.59 -4.32
C ALA A 501 -14.16 -19.63 -4.36
N ARG A 502 -14.51 -19.11 -5.55
CA ARG A 502 -15.69 -18.25 -5.74
C ARG A 502 -16.99 -18.93 -5.31
N LEU A 503 -17.15 -20.21 -5.64
CA LEU A 503 -18.31 -21.02 -5.24
C LEU A 503 -18.35 -21.34 -3.72
N GLY A 504 -17.23 -21.13 -3.00
CA GLY A 504 -17.11 -21.48 -1.58
C GLY A 504 -17.01 -22.98 -1.32
N VAL A 505 -16.43 -23.74 -2.25
CA VAL A 505 -16.27 -25.22 -2.15
C VAL A 505 -14.83 -25.68 -2.39
N ALA A 506 -13.88 -24.75 -2.42
CA ALA A 506 -12.46 -25.06 -2.50
C ALA A 506 -11.99 -25.81 -1.25
N ALA A 507 -11.18 -26.85 -1.46
CA ALA A 507 -10.52 -27.58 -0.40
C ALA A 507 -9.18 -26.92 -0.04
N ALA A 508 -8.54 -27.37 1.05
CA ALA A 508 -7.28 -26.78 1.51
C ALA A 508 -6.11 -26.94 0.52
N ASP A 509 -6.19 -27.94 -0.37
CA ASP A 509 -5.24 -28.28 -1.42
C ASP A 509 -5.69 -27.78 -2.82
N ALA A 510 -6.71 -26.91 -2.88
CA ALA A 510 -7.21 -26.39 -4.14
C ALA A 510 -6.24 -25.37 -4.76
N ASP A 511 -6.38 -25.17 -6.07
CA ASP A 511 -5.70 -24.08 -6.77
C ASP A 511 -6.35 -22.73 -6.42
N LEU A 512 -5.58 -21.65 -6.57
CA LEU A 512 -6.05 -20.28 -6.44
C LEU A 512 -6.35 -19.70 -7.82
N ASP A 513 -7.62 -19.72 -8.20
CA ASP A 513 -8.11 -19.11 -9.43
C ASP A 513 -8.50 -17.63 -9.16
N LEU A 514 -7.87 -16.69 -9.86
CA LEU A 514 -8.12 -15.24 -9.78
C LEU A 514 -8.41 -14.63 -11.16
N LEU A 515 -9.13 -13.51 -11.16
CA LEU A 515 -9.39 -12.68 -12.33
C LEU A 515 -9.02 -11.23 -12.03
N CYS A 516 -8.03 -10.69 -12.74
CA CYS A 516 -7.69 -9.27 -12.74
C CYS A 516 -8.49 -8.54 -13.82
N VAL A 517 -9.27 -7.55 -13.42
CA VAL A 517 -10.09 -6.70 -14.31
C VAL A 517 -9.51 -5.28 -14.31
N HIS A 518 -9.23 -4.74 -15.49
CA HIS A 518 -8.62 -3.41 -15.68
C HIS A 518 -9.32 -2.61 -16.78
N ASP A 519 -9.00 -1.32 -16.90
CA ASP A 519 -9.64 -0.39 -17.84
C ASP A 519 -9.00 -0.33 -19.24
N GLY A 520 -7.84 -0.95 -19.40
CA GLY A 520 -7.13 -1.04 -20.70
C GLY A 520 -6.20 0.12 -21.00
N SER A 521 -6.01 1.04 -20.04
CA SER A 521 -5.17 2.25 -20.17
C SER A 521 -3.70 1.99 -20.56
N VAL A 522 -3.14 0.80 -20.29
CA VAL A 522 -1.71 0.50 -20.48
C VAL A 522 -1.42 -0.64 -21.48
N GLY A 523 -2.45 -1.28 -22.07
CA GLY A 523 -2.31 -2.28 -23.14
C GLY A 523 -1.81 -3.68 -22.70
N ASP A 524 -2.48 -4.74 -23.16
CA ASP A 524 -2.38 -6.12 -22.64
C ASP A 524 -0.97 -6.73 -22.59
N ALA A 525 -0.08 -6.40 -23.54
CA ALA A 525 1.26 -7.00 -23.60
C ALA A 525 2.26 -6.34 -22.64
N ALA A 526 2.16 -5.02 -22.44
CA ALA A 526 3.00 -4.28 -21.50
C ALA A 526 2.54 -4.54 -20.06
N ASN A 527 1.24 -4.62 -19.84
CA ASN A 527 0.59 -4.97 -18.56
C ASN A 527 1.02 -6.34 -18.03
N VAL A 528 0.96 -7.36 -18.88
CA VAL A 528 1.38 -8.71 -18.51
C VAL A 528 2.89 -8.78 -18.27
N ALA A 529 3.70 -8.05 -19.04
CA ALA A 529 5.15 -8.00 -18.83
C ALA A 529 5.53 -7.29 -17.53
N ALA A 530 4.87 -6.16 -17.21
CA ALA A 530 5.07 -5.41 -15.97
C ALA A 530 4.65 -6.23 -14.74
N LEU A 531 3.52 -6.94 -14.82
CA LEU A 531 3.05 -7.79 -13.72
C LEU A 531 3.94 -9.03 -13.52
N VAL A 532 4.41 -9.65 -14.60
CA VAL A 532 5.41 -10.73 -14.52
C VAL A 532 6.73 -10.22 -13.93
N ALA A 533 7.12 -8.98 -14.23
CA ALA A 533 8.32 -8.36 -13.66
C ALA A 533 8.15 -7.98 -12.17
N ALA A 534 7.00 -7.41 -11.77
CA ALA A 534 6.69 -7.08 -10.39
C ALA A 534 6.63 -8.33 -9.50
N THR A 535 6.09 -9.42 -10.03
CA THR A 535 6.08 -10.73 -9.35
C THR A 535 7.44 -11.45 -9.42
N ALA A 536 8.42 -11.00 -10.21
CA ALA A 536 9.70 -11.69 -10.32
C ALA A 536 10.58 -11.59 -9.06
N GLN A 537 10.42 -10.53 -8.24
CA GLN A 537 11.25 -10.29 -7.05
C GLN A 537 10.94 -11.24 -5.88
N GLU A 538 9.73 -11.81 -5.81
CA GLU A 538 9.29 -12.71 -4.74
C GLU A 538 9.59 -14.20 -5.04
N ALA A 539 10.49 -14.51 -5.99
CA ALA A 539 10.82 -15.87 -6.45
C ALA A 539 9.63 -16.63 -7.09
N LEU A 540 8.77 -15.93 -7.86
CA LEU A 540 7.60 -16.51 -8.54
C LEU A 540 7.95 -17.12 -9.91
N ALA A 541 7.53 -18.37 -10.13
CA ALA A 541 7.54 -19.00 -11.45
C ALA A 541 6.19 -18.83 -12.18
N LEU A 542 5.61 -17.62 -12.16
CA LEU A 542 4.43 -17.34 -12.98
C LEU A 542 4.86 -17.21 -14.45
N ARG A 543 4.42 -18.15 -15.28
CA ARG A 543 4.64 -18.12 -16.72
C ARG A 543 3.37 -17.69 -17.44
N MET A 544 3.53 -16.86 -18.46
CA MET A 544 2.44 -16.56 -19.37
C MET A 544 2.08 -17.81 -20.17
N VAL A 545 0.79 -18.19 -20.13
CA VAL A 545 0.26 -19.30 -20.91
C VAL A 545 -0.80 -18.75 -21.87
N ARG A 546 -0.44 -18.62 -23.15
CA ARG A 546 -1.41 -18.39 -24.24
C ARG A 546 -1.89 -19.74 -24.78
N GLY A 547 -2.69 -20.43 -23.98
CA GLY A 547 -3.26 -21.74 -24.34
C GLY A 547 -4.77 -21.74 -24.20
N GLY A 548 -5.51 -21.58 -25.30
CA GLY A 548 -6.98 -21.55 -25.33
C GLY A 548 -7.56 -20.19 -25.73
N ARG A 549 -8.83 -19.94 -25.34
CA ARG A 549 -9.58 -18.69 -25.65
C ARG A 549 -9.31 -17.53 -24.67
N MET A 550 -8.48 -17.72 -23.64
CA MET A 550 -8.25 -16.76 -22.55
C MET A 550 -6.76 -16.52 -22.31
N LEU A 551 -6.42 -15.31 -21.88
CA LEU A 551 -5.09 -14.94 -21.39
C LEU A 551 -4.95 -15.29 -19.90
N ALA A 552 -3.86 -15.99 -19.54
CA ALA A 552 -3.60 -16.38 -18.16
C ALA A 552 -2.10 -16.34 -17.81
N LEU A 553 -1.81 -15.97 -16.56
CA LEU A 553 -0.54 -16.27 -15.89
C LEU A 553 -0.75 -17.50 -15.00
N ARG A 554 0.16 -18.48 -15.11
CA ARG A 554 0.09 -19.73 -14.34
C ARG A 554 1.40 -20.05 -13.67
N GLY A 555 1.36 -20.53 -12.45
CA GLY A 555 2.56 -20.99 -11.74
C GLY A 555 2.23 -21.54 -10.37
N GLU A 556 3.26 -21.78 -9.56
CA GLU A 556 3.11 -22.25 -8.19
C GLU A 556 3.81 -21.29 -7.25
N LEU A 557 3.10 -20.85 -6.21
CA LEU A 557 3.48 -19.78 -5.30
C LEU A 557 3.22 -20.21 -3.87
N ALA A 558 4.26 -20.19 -3.04
CA ALA A 558 4.17 -20.68 -1.66
C ALA A 558 3.53 -22.09 -1.56
N GLY A 559 3.76 -22.96 -2.55
CA GLY A 559 3.19 -24.31 -2.63
C GLY A 559 1.73 -24.37 -3.09
N ILE A 560 1.15 -23.26 -3.56
CA ILE A 560 -0.21 -23.17 -4.09
C ILE A 560 -0.15 -22.91 -5.60
N SER A 561 -0.83 -23.75 -6.38
CA SER A 561 -1.00 -23.52 -7.81
C SER A 561 -1.90 -22.31 -8.05
N VAL A 562 -1.49 -21.39 -8.91
CA VAL A 562 -2.18 -20.13 -9.18
C VAL A 562 -2.49 -19.99 -10.66
N ASP A 563 -3.75 -19.66 -10.95
CA ASP A 563 -4.26 -19.31 -12.27
C ASP A 563 -4.81 -17.87 -12.21
N LEU A 564 -4.09 -16.90 -12.77
CA LEU A 564 -4.52 -15.49 -12.85
C LEU A 564 -4.96 -15.14 -14.27
N LEU A 565 -6.26 -14.90 -14.45
CA LEU A 565 -6.90 -14.49 -15.70
C LEU A 565 -6.96 -12.95 -15.81
N PHE A 566 -7.12 -12.45 -17.03
CA PHE A 566 -7.26 -11.02 -17.32
C PHE A 566 -8.54 -10.72 -18.08
N ALA A 567 -9.17 -9.59 -17.73
CA ALA A 567 -10.28 -9.02 -18.49
C ALA A 567 -10.16 -7.49 -18.57
N CYS A 568 -10.41 -6.94 -19.75
CA CYS A 568 -10.51 -5.51 -19.97
C CYS A 568 -11.99 -5.10 -19.99
N LEU A 569 -12.35 -4.09 -19.20
CA LEU A 569 -13.67 -3.48 -19.20
C LEU A 569 -13.56 -1.95 -19.31
N PRO A 570 -14.45 -1.29 -20.07
CA PRO A 570 -14.55 0.16 -20.03
C PRO A 570 -14.77 0.67 -18.60
N PRO A 571 -14.22 1.85 -18.23
CA PRO A 571 -14.31 2.40 -16.87
C PRO A 571 -15.72 2.39 -16.27
N ALA A 572 -16.74 2.66 -17.09
CA ALA A 572 -18.15 2.67 -16.67
C ALA A 572 -18.66 1.30 -16.20
N LEU A 573 -18.19 0.21 -16.82
CA LEU A 573 -18.55 -1.15 -16.40
C LEU A 573 -17.65 -1.63 -15.26
N LEU A 574 -16.36 -1.26 -15.28
CA LEU A 574 -15.41 -1.59 -14.22
C LEU A 574 -15.85 -1.04 -12.86
N ALA A 575 -16.46 0.15 -12.81
CA ALA A 575 -16.93 0.76 -11.56
C ALA A 575 -18.10 0.02 -10.89
N ARG A 576 -18.75 -0.94 -11.57
CA ARG A 576 -19.93 -1.66 -11.06
C ARG A 576 -19.54 -2.96 -10.36
N ASP A 577 -20.44 -3.46 -9.52
CA ASP A 577 -20.31 -4.80 -8.96
C ASP A 577 -20.48 -5.85 -10.07
N MET A 578 -19.51 -6.77 -10.18
CA MET A 578 -19.51 -7.89 -11.12
C MET A 578 -20.80 -8.71 -11.07
N ALA A 579 -21.40 -8.85 -9.88
CA ALA A 579 -22.64 -9.60 -9.69
C ALA A 579 -23.87 -8.91 -10.34
N THR A 580 -23.75 -7.64 -10.71
CA THR A 580 -24.82 -6.80 -11.30
C THR A 580 -24.67 -6.56 -12.80
N LEU A 581 -23.60 -7.09 -13.41
CA LEU A 581 -23.40 -6.96 -14.86
C LEU A 581 -24.35 -7.90 -15.60
N ASP A 582 -25.09 -7.36 -16.56
CA ASP A 582 -25.86 -8.15 -17.52
C ASP A 582 -24.93 -8.58 -18.67
N THR A 583 -25.06 -9.82 -19.11
CA THR A 583 -24.27 -10.35 -20.22
C THR A 583 -24.55 -9.62 -21.54
N ALA A 584 -25.71 -8.95 -21.66
CA ALA A 584 -26.00 -8.03 -22.75
C ALA A 584 -25.07 -6.81 -22.78
N GLU A 585 -24.55 -6.38 -21.63
CA GLU A 585 -23.62 -5.24 -21.48
C GLU A 585 -22.20 -5.62 -21.88
N LEU A 586 -21.89 -6.92 -21.89
CA LEU A 586 -20.61 -7.46 -22.37
C LEU A 586 -20.56 -7.56 -23.91
N ARG A 587 -21.59 -7.09 -24.63
CA ARG A 587 -21.56 -7.00 -26.09
C ARG A 587 -20.52 -5.98 -26.52
N GLY A 588 -19.54 -6.41 -27.32
CA GLY A 588 -18.45 -5.56 -27.81
C GLY A 588 -17.18 -5.64 -26.97
N ILE A 589 -17.21 -6.32 -25.82
CA ILE A 589 -16.00 -6.75 -25.10
C ILE A 589 -15.34 -7.89 -25.88
N ASP A 590 -14.02 -7.94 -25.89
CA ASP A 590 -13.28 -9.00 -26.58
C ASP A 590 -13.61 -10.39 -26.01
N ASP A 591 -13.46 -11.41 -26.84
CA ASP A 591 -13.85 -12.77 -26.47
C ASP A 591 -13.10 -13.28 -25.24
N SER A 592 -11.80 -12.98 -25.10
CA SER A 592 -10.99 -13.45 -23.97
C SER A 592 -11.51 -12.88 -22.65
N SER A 593 -11.67 -11.55 -22.58
CA SER A 593 -12.22 -10.86 -21.41
C SER A 593 -13.62 -11.36 -21.09
N ARG A 594 -14.47 -11.52 -22.11
CA ARG A 594 -15.84 -12.02 -21.94
C ARG A 594 -15.88 -13.44 -21.34
N TYR A 595 -15.03 -14.36 -21.81
CA TYR A 595 -14.96 -15.71 -21.25
C TYR A 595 -14.46 -15.71 -19.80
N ALA A 596 -13.47 -14.87 -19.48
CA ALA A 596 -12.95 -14.75 -18.12
C ALA A 596 -14.01 -14.20 -17.14
N LEU A 597 -14.71 -13.13 -17.53
CA LEU A 597 -15.81 -12.54 -16.75
C LEU A 597 -16.96 -13.52 -16.55
N MET A 598 -17.25 -14.37 -17.54
CA MET A 598 -18.33 -15.36 -17.44
C MET A 598 -18.10 -16.37 -16.31
N GLY A 599 -16.85 -16.68 -15.98
CA GLY A 599 -16.52 -17.54 -14.84
C GLY A 599 -17.03 -16.98 -13.50
N CYS A 600 -17.03 -15.66 -13.34
CA CYS A 600 -17.62 -14.99 -12.18
C CYS A 600 -19.15 -15.00 -12.25
N ILE A 601 -19.70 -14.58 -13.38
CA ILE A 601 -21.14 -14.36 -13.58
C ILE A 601 -21.93 -15.66 -13.47
N ASP A 602 -21.45 -16.74 -14.08
CA ASP A 602 -22.09 -18.06 -14.00
C ASP A 602 -22.05 -18.64 -12.58
N ALA A 603 -20.93 -18.49 -11.87
CA ALA A 603 -20.82 -18.96 -10.49
C ALA A 603 -21.80 -18.24 -9.56
N ASP A 604 -21.93 -16.93 -9.69
CA ASP A 604 -22.88 -16.14 -8.91
C ASP A 604 -24.33 -16.49 -9.25
N ALA A 605 -24.62 -16.76 -10.53
CA ALA A 605 -25.94 -17.22 -10.95
C ALA A 605 -26.30 -18.58 -10.33
N LEU A 606 -25.35 -19.52 -10.22
CA LEU A 606 -25.59 -20.79 -9.51
C LEU A 606 -25.87 -20.59 -8.02
N LEU A 607 -25.13 -19.71 -7.35
CA LEU A 607 -25.36 -19.38 -5.94
C LEU A 607 -26.75 -18.74 -5.74
N ARG A 608 -27.15 -17.82 -6.63
CA ARG A 608 -28.51 -17.25 -6.61
C ARG A 608 -29.58 -18.31 -6.84
N SER A 609 -29.36 -19.22 -7.78
CA SER A 609 -30.28 -20.32 -8.09
C SER A 609 -30.47 -21.27 -6.90
N ALA A 610 -29.43 -21.52 -6.11
CA ALA A 610 -29.53 -22.32 -4.88
C ALA A 610 -30.33 -21.62 -3.76
N GLY A 611 -30.47 -20.29 -3.80
CA GLY A 611 -31.32 -19.51 -2.89
C GLY A 611 -31.02 -19.76 -1.41
N ALA A 612 -32.06 -20.09 -0.62
CA ALA A 612 -31.92 -20.40 0.80
C ALA A 612 -31.07 -21.66 1.09
N ASN A 613 -30.79 -22.47 0.06
CA ASN A 613 -30.07 -23.74 0.17
C ASN A 613 -28.58 -23.64 -0.17
N VAL A 614 -27.98 -22.44 -0.25
CA VAL A 614 -26.55 -22.26 -0.62
C VAL A 614 -25.60 -23.08 0.25
N ASP A 615 -25.81 -23.13 1.56
CA ASP A 615 -24.95 -23.91 2.46
C ASP A 615 -25.06 -25.42 2.22
N ALA A 616 -26.28 -25.91 1.99
CA ALA A 616 -26.53 -27.29 1.62
C ALA A 616 -25.92 -27.61 0.26
N PHE A 617 -26.10 -26.74 -0.72
CA PHE A 617 -25.49 -26.81 -2.04
C PHE A 617 -23.97 -26.97 -1.95
N ARG A 618 -23.27 -26.12 -1.17
CA ARG A 618 -21.81 -26.17 -1.01
C ARG A 618 -21.35 -27.50 -0.43
N ARG A 619 -21.99 -27.95 0.65
CA ARG A 619 -21.64 -29.21 1.34
C ARG A 619 -21.97 -30.44 0.49
N THR A 620 -23.08 -30.42 -0.25
CA THR A 620 -23.45 -31.51 -1.18
C THR A 620 -22.53 -31.53 -2.38
N LEU A 621 -22.17 -30.38 -2.96
CA LEU A 621 -21.23 -30.30 -4.08
C LEU A 621 -19.84 -30.84 -3.71
N ALA A 622 -19.35 -30.54 -2.51
CA ALA A 622 -18.10 -31.11 -2.01
C ALA A 622 -18.17 -32.65 -1.95
N GLN A 623 -19.28 -33.21 -1.44
CA GLN A 623 -19.51 -34.65 -1.38
C GLN A 623 -19.62 -35.29 -2.77
N VAL A 624 -20.37 -34.66 -3.69
CA VAL A 624 -20.51 -35.11 -5.09
C VAL A 624 -19.16 -35.11 -5.80
N ARG A 625 -18.36 -34.05 -5.67
CA ARG A 625 -17.02 -34.00 -6.29
C ARG A 625 -16.07 -35.05 -5.71
N ARG A 626 -16.14 -35.32 -4.40
CA ARG A 626 -15.35 -36.39 -3.77
C ARG A 626 -15.78 -37.77 -4.29
N TRP A 627 -17.08 -38.01 -4.38
CA TRP A 627 -17.64 -39.23 -4.97
C TRP A 627 -17.22 -39.40 -6.44
N ALA A 628 -17.39 -38.36 -7.27
CA ALA A 628 -17.06 -38.39 -8.69
C ALA A 628 -15.57 -38.67 -8.91
N ARG A 629 -14.67 -38.04 -8.13
CA ARG A 629 -13.24 -38.34 -8.15
C ARG A 629 -12.95 -39.79 -7.77
N ALA A 630 -13.53 -40.28 -6.67
CA ALA A 630 -13.33 -41.67 -6.22
C ALA A 630 -13.84 -42.72 -7.22
N ARG A 631 -14.81 -42.37 -8.07
CA ARG A 631 -15.35 -43.23 -9.13
C ARG A 631 -14.67 -43.02 -10.50
N GLY A 632 -13.73 -42.08 -10.61
CA GLY A 632 -13.10 -41.74 -11.89
C GLY A 632 -14.05 -41.11 -12.90
N LEU A 633 -15.04 -40.34 -12.43
CA LEU A 633 -16.07 -39.66 -13.23
C LEU A 633 -15.82 -38.16 -13.42
N GLN A 634 -14.70 -37.64 -12.91
CA GLN A 634 -14.33 -36.23 -13.02
C GLN A 634 -13.19 -36.06 -14.02
N GLY A 635 -13.38 -35.22 -15.05
CA GLY A 635 -12.33 -34.92 -16.03
C GLY A 635 -12.86 -34.50 -17.40
N GLY A 636 -13.21 -33.21 -17.56
CA GLY A 636 -13.77 -32.67 -18.81
C GLY A 636 -12.92 -32.95 -20.05
N ALA A 637 -11.60 -32.90 -19.93
CA ALA A 637 -10.65 -33.18 -21.01
C ALA A 637 -10.76 -34.62 -21.56
N TRP A 638 -11.25 -35.55 -20.75
CA TRP A 638 -11.40 -36.97 -21.08
C TRP A 638 -12.83 -37.34 -21.51
N GLY A 639 -13.66 -36.34 -21.79
CA GLY A 639 -15.06 -36.55 -22.14
C GLY A 639 -15.94 -36.98 -20.95
N LEU A 640 -15.51 -36.75 -19.71
CA LEU A 640 -16.31 -36.87 -18.49
C LEU A 640 -16.83 -35.51 -18.05
N LEU A 641 -17.51 -35.42 -16.90
CA LEU A 641 -18.02 -34.15 -16.39
C LEU A 641 -16.92 -33.33 -15.69
N GLY A 642 -16.89 -32.03 -15.97
CA GLY A 642 -16.01 -31.07 -15.32
C GLY A 642 -16.51 -30.64 -13.95
N GLY A 643 -15.63 -30.03 -13.14
CA GLY A 643 -15.97 -29.57 -11.79
C GLY A 643 -17.12 -28.56 -11.77
N PHE A 644 -17.18 -27.66 -12.77
CA PHE A 644 -18.27 -26.70 -12.91
C PHE A 644 -19.58 -27.36 -13.36
N THR A 645 -19.52 -28.36 -14.25
CA THR A 645 -20.70 -29.15 -14.66
C THR A 645 -21.36 -29.84 -13.46
N TRP A 646 -20.57 -30.40 -12.54
CA TRP A 646 -21.11 -30.94 -11.29
C TRP A 646 -21.78 -29.87 -10.42
N ALA A 647 -21.25 -28.64 -10.40
CA ALA A 647 -21.87 -27.53 -9.67
C ALA A 647 -23.24 -27.16 -10.24
N ILE A 648 -23.37 -27.10 -11.58
CA ILE A 648 -24.65 -26.87 -12.26
C ILE A 648 -25.69 -27.90 -11.82
N LEU A 649 -25.34 -29.20 -11.86
CA LEU A 649 -26.25 -30.28 -11.50
C LEU A 649 -26.73 -30.17 -10.04
N VAL A 650 -25.83 -29.90 -9.10
CA VAL A 650 -26.21 -29.76 -7.67
C VAL A 650 -27.04 -28.50 -7.44
N ALA A 651 -26.71 -27.39 -8.11
CA ALA A 651 -27.45 -26.13 -8.00
C ALA A 651 -28.89 -26.28 -8.49
N VAL A 652 -29.11 -26.98 -9.60
CA VAL A 652 -30.47 -27.24 -10.14
C VAL A 652 -31.33 -28.02 -9.15
N VAL A 653 -30.78 -29.05 -8.49
CA VAL A 653 -31.52 -29.83 -7.49
C VAL A 653 -31.79 -28.99 -6.24
N ALA A 654 -30.81 -28.19 -5.81
CA ALA A 654 -30.95 -27.29 -4.66
C ALA A 654 -32.00 -26.20 -4.89
N GLY A 655 -32.01 -25.58 -6.07
CA GLY A 655 -32.94 -24.51 -6.43
C GLY A 655 -34.40 -24.98 -6.58
N ARG A 656 -34.64 -26.28 -6.78
CA ARG A 656 -35.99 -26.88 -6.79
C ARG A 656 -36.52 -27.22 -5.40
N CYS A 657 -35.72 -27.05 -4.35
CA CYS A 657 -36.16 -27.29 -2.99
C CYS A 657 -36.83 -26.01 -2.43
N GLU A 658 -38.16 -26.03 -2.31
CA GLU A 658 -38.96 -24.89 -1.81
C GLU A 658 -38.63 -24.50 -0.36
N ALA A 659 -38.18 -25.45 0.45
CA ALA A 659 -37.79 -25.24 1.85
C ALA A 659 -36.30 -25.50 2.06
N ALA A 660 -35.75 -24.91 3.13
CA ALA A 660 -34.39 -25.17 3.59
C ALA A 660 -34.16 -26.67 3.76
N ILE A 661 -33.14 -27.20 3.11
CA ILE A 661 -32.83 -28.64 3.11
C ILE A 661 -31.44 -28.91 3.69
N GLU A 662 -31.33 -29.96 4.51
CA GLU A 662 -30.04 -30.41 5.00
C GLU A 662 -29.18 -31.08 3.90
N PRO A 663 -27.84 -31.07 4.01
CA PRO A 663 -26.95 -31.58 2.96
C PRO A 663 -27.17 -33.05 2.57
N TRP A 664 -27.48 -33.91 3.54
CA TRP A 664 -27.66 -35.34 3.30
C TRP A 664 -28.95 -35.64 2.49
N PRO A 665 -30.14 -35.14 2.89
CA PRO A 665 -31.34 -35.23 2.05
C PRO A 665 -31.16 -34.66 0.64
N LEU A 666 -30.44 -33.55 0.49
CA LEU A 666 -30.14 -32.96 -0.82
C LEU A 666 -29.26 -33.90 -1.68
N LEU A 667 -28.25 -34.53 -1.07
CA LEU A 667 -27.41 -35.54 -1.74
C LEU A 667 -28.24 -36.75 -2.20
N CYS A 668 -29.17 -37.23 -1.38
CA CYS A 668 -30.07 -38.33 -1.77
C CYS A 668 -30.99 -37.95 -2.93
N ARG A 669 -31.53 -36.72 -2.93
CA ARG A 669 -32.33 -36.20 -4.05
C ARG A 669 -31.51 -36.12 -5.32
N PHE A 670 -30.29 -35.58 -5.24
CA PHE A 670 -29.36 -35.48 -6.37
C PHE A 670 -29.16 -36.82 -7.07
N PHE A 671 -28.80 -37.88 -6.33
CA PHE A 671 -28.57 -39.18 -6.94
C PHE A 671 -29.85 -39.81 -7.49
N ARG A 672 -30.97 -39.67 -6.79
CA ARG A 672 -32.26 -40.21 -7.26
C ARG A 672 -32.71 -39.55 -8.56
N GLU A 673 -32.56 -38.24 -8.65
CA GLU A 673 -32.96 -37.46 -9.81
C GLU A 673 -32.11 -37.81 -11.03
N PHE A 674 -30.78 -37.80 -10.89
CA PHE A 674 -29.90 -38.04 -12.04
C PHE A 674 -29.76 -39.51 -12.41
N ALA A 675 -30.03 -40.47 -11.52
CA ALA A 675 -30.16 -41.87 -11.88
C ALA A 675 -31.40 -42.17 -12.74
N ALA A 676 -32.46 -41.37 -12.60
CA ALA A 676 -33.70 -41.49 -13.37
C ALA A 676 -33.78 -40.50 -14.54
N TRP A 677 -32.70 -39.74 -14.81
CA TRP A 677 -32.73 -38.68 -15.81
C TRP A 677 -32.79 -39.24 -17.24
N PRO A 678 -33.75 -38.81 -18.08
CA PRO A 678 -33.86 -39.31 -19.44
C PRO A 678 -32.64 -38.92 -20.30
N MET A 679 -32.11 -39.88 -21.06
CA MET A 679 -31.02 -39.63 -22.01
C MET A 679 -31.44 -38.59 -23.05
N GLY A 680 -30.51 -37.67 -23.38
CA GLY A 680 -30.75 -36.56 -24.32
C GLY A 680 -31.57 -35.39 -23.75
N ARG A 681 -32.19 -35.53 -22.57
CA ARG A 681 -32.92 -34.43 -21.93
C ARG A 681 -31.93 -33.43 -21.33
N ALA A 682 -32.06 -32.15 -21.70
CA ALA A 682 -31.18 -31.10 -21.22
C ALA A 682 -31.41 -30.76 -19.74
N VAL A 683 -30.33 -30.45 -19.02
CA VAL A 683 -30.36 -29.78 -17.72
C VAL A 683 -30.14 -28.28 -17.95
N ILE A 684 -31.13 -27.47 -17.58
CA ILE A 684 -31.12 -26.01 -17.72
C ILE A 684 -31.11 -25.39 -16.33
N SER A 685 -30.21 -24.43 -16.09
CA SER A 685 -29.93 -23.85 -14.77
C SER A 685 -30.20 -22.34 -14.68
N GLY A 686 -30.80 -21.75 -15.72
CA GLY A 686 -31.10 -20.32 -15.79
C GLY A 686 -31.68 -19.94 -17.15
N ALA A 687 -30.85 -19.31 -18.00
CA ALA A 687 -31.22 -18.84 -19.34
C ALA A 687 -31.96 -19.91 -20.17
N GLU A 688 -32.97 -19.46 -20.91
CA GLU A 688 -33.75 -20.34 -21.81
C GLU A 688 -32.87 -20.90 -22.92
N VAL A 689 -33.10 -22.17 -23.25
CA VAL A 689 -32.35 -22.91 -24.27
C VAL A 689 -33.34 -23.64 -25.16
N GLU A 690 -33.39 -23.23 -26.43
CA GLU A 690 -34.20 -23.90 -27.46
C GLU A 690 -33.77 -25.37 -27.66
N ALA A 691 -34.73 -26.24 -27.96
CA ALA A 691 -34.50 -27.68 -28.07
C ALA A 691 -33.51 -28.03 -29.18
N GLU A 692 -33.47 -27.24 -30.25
CA GLU A 692 -32.53 -27.38 -31.37
C GLU A 692 -31.07 -27.23 -30.93
N ALA A 693 -30.82 -26.43 -29.88
CA ALA A 693 -29.48 -26.21 -29.35
C ALA A 693 -28.94 -27.42 -28.54
N TRP A 694 -29.79 -28.38 -28.18
CA TRP A 694 -29.38 -29.56 -27.41
C TRP A 694 -28.53 -30.52 -28.24
N GLY A 695 -28.75 -30.54 -29.57
CA GLY A 695 -28.04 -31.39 -30.51
C GLY A 695 -28.13 -32.89 -30.18
N ALA A 696 -27.14 -33.67 -30.62
CA ALA A 696 -27.03 -35.10 -30.34
C ALA A 696 -26.24 -35.41 -29.05
N ALA A 697 -26.16 -34.46 -28.11
CA ALA A 697 -25.41 -34.65 -26.88
C ALA A 697 -26.09 -35.72 -25.99
N PRO A 698 -25.36 -36.72 -25.47
CA PRO A 698 -25.95 -37.75 -24.61
C PRO A 698 -26.63 -37.17 -23.36
N TRP A 699 -26.06 -36.10 -22.82
CA TRP A 699 -26.59 -35.38 -21.67
C TRP A 699 -26.19 -33.90 -21.74
N PRO A 700 -27.01 -33.05 -22.38
CA PRO A 700 -26.72 -31.63 -22.51
C PRO A 700 -26.90 -30.93 -21.15
N ILE A 701 -25.88 -30.20 -20.69
CA ILE A 701 -25.91 -29.48 -19.41
C ILE A 701 -25.46 -28.04 -19.63
N PHE A 702 -26.39 -27.10 -19.54
CA PHE A 702 -26.17 -25.71 -19.93
C PHE A 702 -25.80 -24.80 -18.75
N THR A 703 -24.88 -23.87 -19.00
CA THR A 703 -24.54 -22.78 -18.06
C THR A 703 -25.76 -21.87 -17.81
N PRO A 704 -25.83 -21.22 -16.64
CA PRO A 704 -27.03 -20.49 -16.23
C PRO A 704 -27.23 -19.16 -16.93
N THR A 705 -26.19 -18.55 -17.51
CA THR A 705 -26.30 -17.20 -18.10
C THR A 705 -26.18 -17.18 -19.62
N ALA A 706 -26.76 -16.15 -20.24
CA ALA A 706 -26.80 -16.03 -21.69
C ALA A 706 -25.48 -15.44 -22.26
N PRO A 707 -24.98 -15.91 -23.42
CA PRO A 707 -25.49 -17.04 -24.19
C PRO A 707 -25.16 -18.37 -23.51
N PRO A 708 -26.15 -19.26 -23.31
CA PRO A 708 -25.94 -20.50 -22.57
C PRO A 708 -25.04 -21.44 -23.36
N PHE A 709 -24.13 -22.09 -22.64
CA PHE A 709 -23.10 -22.95 -23.21
C PHE A 709 -23.22 -24.39 -22.68
N ASN A 710 -23.16 -25.40 -23.55
CA ASN A 710 -23.19 -26.81 -23.13
C ASN A 710 -21.87 -27.22 -22.45
N SER A 711 -21.84 -27.15 -21.12
CA SER A 711 -20.70 -27.52 -20.27
C SER A 711 -20.27 -28.99 -20.44
N ALA A 712 -21.19 -29.86 -20.87
CA ALA A 712 -20.95 -31.29 -21.09
C ALA A 712 -20.67 -31.66 -22.56
N ARG A 713 -20.25 -30.70 -23.40
CA ARG A 713 -19.95 -30.91 -24.85
C ARG A 713 -18.97 -32.06 -25.16
N GLY A 714 -18.11 -32.42 -24.22
CA GLY A 714 -17.14 -33.50 -24.37
C GLY A 714 -17.72 -34.90 -24.15
N LEU A 715 -18.91 -35.00 -23.52
CA LEU A 715 -19.52 -36.26 -23.13
C LEU A 715 -19.91 -37.10 -24.36
N LYS A 716 -19.61 -38.40 -24.29
CA LYS A 716 -19.90 -39.40 -25.33
C LYS A 716 -20.81 -40.49 -24.74
N PRO A 717 -21.50 -41.29 -25.57
CA PRO A 717 -22.37 -42.36 -25.06
C PRO A 717 -21.65 -43.33 -24.11
N SER A 718 -20.37 -43.63 -24.38
CA SER A 718 -19.55 -44.49 -23.52
C SER A 718 -19.22 -43.87 -22.16
N THR A 719 -18.92 -42.57 -22.12
CA THR A 719 -18.63 -41.88 -20.86
C THR A 719 -19.89 -41.49 -20.10
N HIS A 720 -21.03 -41.38 -20.77
CA HIS A 720 -22.35 -41.25 -20.15
C HIS A 720 -22.83 -42.55 -19.49
N ALA A 721 -22.53 -43.70 -20.09
CA ALA A 721 -22.93 -45.01 -19.55
C ALA A 721 -22.12 -45.47 -18.33
N ARG A 722 -20.94 -44.87 -18.11
CA ARG A 722 -20.03 -45.16 -17.00
C ARG A 722 -20.40 -44.33 -15.77
#